data_AF-A0A1Z3MNN3-F1
#
_entry.id   AF-A0A1Z3MNN3-F1
#
_cell.length_a   1.000
_cell.length_b   1.000
_cell.length_c   1.000
_cell.angle_alpha   90.00
_cell.angle_beta   90.00
_cell.angle_gamma   90.00
#
_symmetry.space_group_name_H-M   'P 1'
#
loop_
_entity.id
_entity.type
_entity.pdbx_description
1 polymer ?
#
loop_
_entity_poly.entity_id
_entity_poly.type
_entity_poly.pdbx_seq_one_letter_code
_entity_poly.pdbx_strand_id
1 'polypeptide(L)'
;MKFDQCLFGYDDGHRLLASSLPLGSETSHLTELSDLAPGTIFNQSEGYWTGLPVPAIGRYVLMRTWPAPEMSRPGCVWTHALLLEPALLESIEDLSVLQAFAIRPSGLVDKDRYREQLTIDVNHLVHIPELIDNNVVERLLLSLYAAGGTSVEVDSPGQLDGPLFAVWSQQWPRLRRNLRFQTAASRAPRSTGSIRFDVTAELIQTSTGSRSSVKGAPWLVTAALDVQDGTAGALRPFLWRYGRDVRRQRGSFLPLVEIRNIDIGGVHDSGKRLIEIVTESFSTSDDAKSLKQDLVDGNLAPIVQPQLLGLVLSDSGNTVFPMPTHSGISKLADLWPDRREEMLSLVEITVDTADPIGKSVFDLLTGGTQESLIWLLTHASFPVRKRIVRVTPKLLLEDWALDLESPALAELLPLIPDELAGVDALLAKLLHLNDHALAKVAFEHFPAVTAGQILMATGVAGHRVADAWWHKLKQRPAVMLQSNVLRYVDRTSQLYAVAELLGWLTSDVALAGPSLWISTFRNASNDLPEEKSDRLNCFLIAVALSSGDSSGAGLVETLFDVIHDRLLKSQLSDTARDILEGLLPDVGWFRGWDIALRFRLAIAKAYVRFRWSPQSYAKLSATRKGRIMLADAALDVPGGKLYAEAVDI
;
A
#
# COMPACT_ATOMS: atom_id res chain seq x y z
N MET A 1 -42.93 10.21 -28.33
CA MET A 1 -42.16 9.57 -29.43
C MET A 1 -43.11 9.10 -30.53
N LYS A 2 -42.63 8.96 -31.77
CA LYS A 2 -43.43 8.51 -32.92
C LYS A 2 -42.90 7.18 -33.44
N PHE A 3 -43.80 6.28 -33.81
CA PHE A 3 -43.48 4.94 -34.28
C PHE A 3 -44.12 4.71 -35.65
N ASP A 4 -43.36 4.13 -36.57
CA ASP A 4 -43.95 3.59 -37.78
C ASP A 4 -44.61 2.24 -37.47
N GLN A 5 -45.63 1.88 -38.23
CA GLN A 5 -46.40 0.67 -38.04
C GLN A 5 -46.90 0.12 -39.37
N CYS A 6 -47.23 -1.17 -39.39
CA CYS A 6 -47.91 -1.80 -40.51
C CYS A 6 -48.89 -2.89 -40.05
N LEU A 7 -49.93 -3.07 -40.85
CA LEU A 7 -50.94 -4.09 -40.67
C LEU A 7 -50.86 -5.11 -41.82
N PHE A 8 -50.76 -6.38 -41.45
CA PHE A 8 -50.86 -7.52 -42.36
C PHE A 8 -52.12 -8.32 -42.07
N GLY A 9 -52.72 -8.88 -43.11
CA GLY A 9 -53.89 -9.73 -43.03
C GLY A 9 -54.32 -10.19 -44.41
N TYR A 10 -55.59 -10.59 -44.55
CA TYR A 10 -56.07 -11.29 -45.73
C TYR A 10 -56.95 -10.42 -46.61
N ASP A 11 -56.58 -10.29 -47.88
CA ASP A 11 -57.33 -9.61 -48.94
C ASP A 11 -56.86 -10.21 -50.28
N ASP A 12 -57.56 -11.25 -50.75
CA ASP A 12 -57.13 -12.19 -51.82
C ASP A 12 -55.76 -12.89 -51.56
N GLY A 13 -55.46 -13.13 -50.29
CA GLY A 13 -54.20 -13.71 -49.82
C GLY A 13 -53.63 -12.92 -48.65
N HIS A 14 -52.67 -13.51 -47.93
CA HIS A 14 -51.98 -12.81 -46.85
C HIS A 14 -51.04 -11.76 -47.43
N ARG A 15 -51.24 -10.48 -47.09
CA ARG A 15 -50.47 -9.36 -47.63
C ARG A 15 -50.43 -8.16 -46.68
N LEU A 16 -49.56 -7.21 -46.99
CA LEU A 16 -49.56 -5.88 -46.37
C LEU A 16 -50.84 -5.12 -46.75
N LEU A 17 -51.58 -4.63 -45.75
CA LEU A 17 -52.85 -3.92 -45.94
C LEU A 17 -52.74 -2.42 -45.70
N ALA A 18 -51.90 -2.01 -44.77
CA ALA A 18 -51.64 -0.62 -44.43
C ALA A 18 -50.24 -0.47 -43.83
N SER A 19 -49.57 0.64 -44.10
CA SER A 19 -48.33 1.01 -43.43
C SER A 19 -48.17 2.52 -43.39
N SER A 20 -47.58 3.02 -42.31
CA SER A 20 -47.17 4.42 -42.18
C SER A 20 -45.77 4.70 -42.74
N LEU A 21 -45.02 3.66 -43.10
CA LEU A 21 -43.72 3.76 -43.74
C LEU A 21 -43.77 3.05 -45.11
N PRO A 22 -43.28 3.68 -46.20
CA PRO A 22 -43.21 3.00 -47.48
C PRO A 22 -42.20 1.84 -47.41
N LEU A 23 -42.70 0.61 -47.60
CA LEU A 23 -41.90 -0.61 -47.60
C LEU A 23 -41.50 -1.00 -49.04
N GLY A 24 -40.22 -1.33 -49.26
CA GLY A 24 -39.68 -1.74 -50.54
C GLY A 24 -39.68 -3.26 -50.74
N SER A 25 -38.55 -3.82 -51.17
CA SER A 25 -38.31 -5.26 -51.32
C SER A 25 -38.61 -6.08 -50.06
N GLU A 26 -38.41 -5.46 -48.89
CA GLU A 26 -38.64 -6.08 -47.58
C GLU A 26 -40.10 -6.47 -47.33
N THR A 27 -41.05 -5.89 -48.08
CA THR A 27 -42.48 -6.20 -47.95
C THR A 27 -42.75 -7.70 -48.10
N SER A 28 -42.07 -8.36 -49.05
CA SER A 28 -42.24 -9.81 -49.26
C SER A 28 -41.79 -10.60 -48.04
N HIS A 29 -40.65 -10.23 -47.46
CA HIS A 29 -40.07 -10.89 -46.29
C HIS A 29 -40.93 -10.68 -45.03
N LEU A 30 -41.39 -9.45 -44.80
CA LEU A 30 -42.28 -9.13 -43.69
C LEU A 30 -43.66 -9.80 -43.85
N THR A 31 -44.14 -9.95 -45.09
CA THR A 31 -45.38 -10.67 -45.37
C THR A 31 -45.26 -12.14 -44.96
N GLU A 32 -44.17 -12.82 -45.32
CA GLU A 32 -43.91 -14.21 -44.90
C GLU A 32 -43.84 -14.35 -43.37
N LEU A 33 -43.13 -13.45 -42.69
CA LEU A 33 -42.98 -13.45 -41.24
C LEU A 33 -44.26 -13.14 -40.46
N SER A 34 -45.12 -12.33 -41.06
CA SER A 34 -46.37 -11.89 -40.45
C SER A 34 -47.53 -12.87 -40.65
N ASP A 35 -47.36 -13.90 -41.48
CA ASP A 35 -48.36 -14.95 -41.65
C ASP A 35 -48.34 -15.93 -40.45
N LEU A 36 -49.30 -16.85 -40.44
CA LEU A 36 -49.40 -17.86 -39.40
C LEU A 36 -48.14 -18.73 -39.37
N ALA A 37 -47.39 -18.66 -38.27
CA ALA A 37 -46.22 -19.50 -38.09
C ALA A 37 -46.62 -21.00 -38.13
N PRO A 38 -45.91 -21.85 -38.90
CA PRO A 38 -46.30 -23.24 -39.08
C PRO A 38 -46.38 -24.02 -37.76
N GLY A 39 -47.47 -24.78 -37.58
CA GLY A 39 -47.66 -25.62 -36.40
C GLY A 39 -48.00 -24.87 -35.10
N THR A 40 -48.31 -23.57 -35.19
CA THR A 40 -48.73 -22.74 -34.05
C THR A 40 -50.01 -23.29 -33.43
N ILE A 41 -50.02 -23.34 -32.11
CA ILE A 41 -51.19 -23.67 -31.31
C ILE A 41 -51.54 -22.44 -30.47
N PHE A 42 -52.73 -21.88 -30.66
CA PHE A 42 -53.18 -20.72 -29.90
C PHE A 42 -53.81 -21.13 -28.55
N ASN A 43 -54.71 -22.13 -28.52
CA ASN A 43 -55.45 -22.55 -27.32
C ASN A 43 -55.95 -21.36 -26.46
N GLN A 44 -55.31 -21.13 -25.30
CA GLN A 44 -55.66 -20.07 -24.34
C GLN A 44 -54.94 -18.74 -24.61
N SER A 45 -53.96 -18.70 -25.52
CA SER A 45 -53.27 -17.47 -25.89
C SER A 45 -54.07 -16.65 -26.88
N GLU A 46 -54.08 -15.33 -26.66
CA GLU A 46 -54.64 -14.37 -27.62
C GLU A 46 -53.79 -14.23 -28.89
N GLY A 47 -52.55 -14.70 -28.88
CA GLY A 47 -51.64 -14.52 -30.01
C GLY A 47 -50.20 -14.96 -29.71
N TYR A 48 -49.27 -14.53 -30.56
CA TYR A 48 -47.84 -14.67 -30.30
C TYR A 48 -47.07 -13.45 -30.81
N TRP A 49 -45.85 -13.29 -30.30
CA TRP A 49 -44.95 -12.22 -30.72
C TRP A 49 -43.86 -12.74 -31.63
N THR A 50 -43.45 -11.92 -32.60
CA THR A 50 -42.25 -12.12 -33.40
C THR A 50 -41.42 -10.85 -33.38
N GLY A 51 -40.13 -10.94 -33.05
CA GLY A 51 -39.23 -9.79 -32.97
C GLY A 51 -37.95 -10.05 -33.73
N LEU A 52 -37.50 -9.11 -34.57
CA LEU A 52 -36.23 -9.21 -35.29
C LEU A 52 -35.76 -7.85 -35.84
N PRO A 53 -34.44 -7.64 -36.00
CA PRO A 53 -33.92 -6.50 -36.76
C PRO A 53 -34.12 -6.69 -38.26
N VAL A 54 -34.48 -5.61 -38.96
CA VAL A 54 -34.62 -5.57 -40.43
C VAL A 54 -33.73 -4.44 -40.97
N PRO A 55 -32.44 -4.73 -41.23
CA PRO A 55 -31.45 -3.71 -41.58
C PRO A 55 -31.79 -2.89 -42.83
N ALA A 56 -32.46 -3.50 -43.80
CA ALA A 56 -32.84 -2.87 -45.06
C ALA A 56 -33.77 -1.66 -44.90
N ILE A 57 -34.57 -1.61 -43.82
CA ILE A 57 -35.37 -0.42 -43.45
C ILE A 57 -34.82 0.31 -42.21
N GLY A 58 -33.71 -0.14 -41.64
CA GLY A 58 -33.11 0.46 -40.45
C GLY A 58 -34.00 0.39 -39.20
N ARG A 59 -34.92 -0.59 -39.12
CA ARG A 59 -35.87 -0.76 -38.01
C ARG A 59 -35.68 -2.10 -37.30
N TYR A 60 -36.05 -2.17 -36.03
CA TYR A 60 -36.39 -3.41 -35.35
C TYR A 60 -37.89 -3.63 -35.46
N VAL A 61 -38.31 -4.77 -35.99
CA VAL A 61 -39.72 -5.08 -36.23
C VAL A 61 -40.23 -5.95 -35.10
N LEU A 62 -41.23 -5.45 -34.38
CA LEU A 62 -41.93 -6.18 -33.33
C LEU A 62 -43.37 -6.43 -33.79
N MET A 63 -43.70 -7.68 -34.05
CA MET A 63 -45.00 -8.12 -34.55
C MET A 63 -45.80 -8.80 -33.44
N ARG A 64 -47.09 -8.47 -33.35
CA ARG A 64 -48.07 -9.27 -32.62
C ARG A 64 -49.04 -9.88 -33.63
N THR A 65 -49.19 -11.20 -33.56
CA THR A 65 -50.06 -11.98 -34.43
C THR A 65 -51.21 -12.58 -33.62
N TRP A 66 -52.45 -12.35 -34.05
CA TRP A 66 -53.67 -12.89 -33.44
C TRP A 66 -54.41 -13.80 -34.42
N PRO A 67 -55.12 -14.84 -33.95
CA PRO A 67 -56.06 -15.57 -34.79
C PRO A 67 -57.19 -14.64 -35.25
N ALA A 68 -57.63 -14.82 -36.49
CA ALA A 68 -58.74 -14.07 -37.10
C ALA A 68 -59.94 -15.00 -37.39
N PRO A 69 -60.63 -15.53 -36.36
CA PRO A 69 -61.76 -16.44 -36.54
C PRO A 69 -62.95 -15.80 -37.26
N GLU A 70 -63.02 -14.47 -37.32
CA GLU A 70 -64.02 -13.72 -38.08
C GLU A 70 -63.87 -13.88 -39.60
N MET A 71 -62.73 -14.37 -40.09
CA MET A 71 -62.50 -14.61 -41.52
C MET A 71 -63.00 -15.99 -41.95
N SER A 72 -63.51 -16.08 -43.19
CA SER A 72 -64.14 -17.31 -43.70
C SER A 72 -63.19 -18.50 -43.87
N ARG A 73 -61.87 -18.28 -43.90
CA ARG A 73 -60.86 -19.32 -44.12
C ARG A 73 -60.16 -19.69 -42.79
N PRO A 74 -60.11 -20.98 -42.42
CA PRO A 74 -59.33 -21.43 -41.27
C PRO A 74 -57.84 -21.09 -41.40
N GLY A 75 -57.22 -20.69 -40.29
CA GLY A 75 -55.79 -20.35 -40.24
C GLY A 75 -55.48 -18.89 -40.60
N CYS A 76 -56.48 -18.06 -40.87
CA CYS A 76 -56.27 -16.63 -41.05
C CYS A 76 -55.83 -15.95 -39.75
N VAL A 77 -54.96 -14.95 -39.90
CA VAL A 77 -54.40 -14.17 -38.81
C VAL A 77 -54.41 -12.68 -39.13
N TRP A 78 -54.43 -11.87 -38.08
CA TRP A 78 -54.05 -10.46 -38.13
C TRP A 78 -52.66 -10.30 -37.55
N THR A 79 -51.81 -9.50 -38.19
CA THR A 79 -50.51 -9.15 -37.63
C THR A 79 -50.30 -7.65 -37.66
N HIS A 80 -50.10 -7.08 -36.47
CA HIS A 80 -49.69 -5.68 -36.32
C HIS A 80 -48.20 -5.65 -36.03
N ALA A 81 -47.46 -4.92 -36.85
CA ALA A 81 -46.02 -4.78 -36.74
C ALA A 81 -45.65 -3.33 -36.37
N LEU A 82 -44.99 -3.18 -35.23
CA LEU A 82 -44.37 -1.95 -34.78
C LEU A 82 -42.96 -1.87 -35.37
N LEU A 83 -42.65 -0.77 -36.05
CA LEU A 83 -41.37 -0.53 -36.72
C LEU A 83 -40.54 0.42 -35.85
N LEU A 84 -39.71 -0.16 -34.98
CA LEU A 84 -39.01 0.55 -33.92
C LEU A 84 -37.64 1.05 -34.41
N GLU A 85 -37.30 2.28 -34.07
CA GLU A 85 -35.93 2.75 -34.22
C GLU A 85 -35.00 2.02 -33.25
N PRO A 86 -33.80 1.57 -33.67
CA PRO A 86 -32.86 0.98 -32.74
C PRO A 86 -32.54 1.92 -31.56
N ALA A 87 -32.48 3.23 -31.78
CA ALA A 87 -32.26 4.25 -30.74
C ALA A 87 -33.31 4.16 -29.62
N LEU A 88 -34.57 3.93 -29.99
CA LEU A 88 -35.66 3.77 -29.04
C LEU A 88 -35.43 2.58 -28.11
N LEU A 89 -35.03 1.43 -28.68
CA LEU A 89 -34.72 0.24 -27.90
C LEU A 89 -33.58 0.46 -26.91
N GLU A 90 -32.75 1.51 -27.02
CA GLU A 90 -31.76 1.83 -25.98
C GLU A 90 -32.33 2.69 -24.85
N SER A 91 -33.29 3.55 -25.18
CA SER A 91 -33.87 4.52 -24.26
C SER A 91 -34.92 3.94 -23.31
N ILE A 92 -35.53 2.81 -23.69
CA ILE A 92 -36.57 2.17 -22.88
C ILE A 92 -35.90 1.23 -21.86
N GLU A 93 -36.17 1.45 -20.58
CA GLU A 93 -35.70 0.59 -19.49
C GLU A 93 -36.40 -0.77 -19.45
N ASP A 94 -37.73 -0.74 -19.56
CA ASP A 94 -38.56 -1.93 -19.61
C ASP A 94 -39.31 -2.02 -20.94
N LEU A 95 -38.91 -2.98 -21.79
CA LEU A 95 -39.51 -3.23 -23.09
C LEU A 95 -40.90 -3.86 -23.02
N SER A 96 -41.34 -4.35 -21.85
CA SER A 96 -42.68 -4.90 -21.68
C SER A 96 -43.78 -3.87 -22.01
N VAL A 97 -43.49 -2.57 -21.84
CA VAL A 97 -44.41 -1.47 -22.15
C VAL A 97 -44.79 -1.42 -23.63
N LEU A 98 -43.96 -1.98 -24.52
CA LEU A 98 -44.23 -2.05 -25.95
C LEU A 98 -45.46 -2.91 -26.26
N GLN A 99 -45.81 -3.84 -25.37
CA GLN A 99 -46.96 -4.72 -25.56
C GLN A 99 -48.28 -3.93 -25.64
N ALA A 100 -48.38 -2.82 -24.91
CA ALA A 100 -49.57 -1.96 -24.88
C ALA A 100 -49.88 -1.29 -26.24
N PHE A 101 -48.91 -1.27 -27.16
CA PHE A 101 -49.06 -0.66 -28.49
C PHE A 101 -49.48 -1.65 -29.57
N ALA A 102 -49.51 -2.95 -29.28
CA ALA A 102 -50.05 -3.92 -30.21
C ALA A 102 -51.58 -3.87 -30.17
N ILE A 103 -52.17 -3.11 -31.10
CA ILE A 103 -53.61 -3.08 -31.27
C ILE A 103 -54.06 -4.08 -32.34
N ARG A 104 -54.94 -5.01 -31.97
CA ARG A 104 -55.64 -5.91 -32.90
C ARG A 104 -56.65 -5.10 -33.72
N PRO A 105 -56.69 -5.23 -35.06
CA PRO A 105 -57.70 -4.55 -35.86
C PRO A 105 -59.10 -5.10 -35.59
N SER A 106 -60.12 -4.26 -35.73
CA SER A 106 -61.54 -4.66 -35.64
C SER A 106 -62.13 -5.12 -36.98
N GLY A 107 -61.30 -5.33 -38.01
CA GLY A 107 -61.67 -5.76 -39.36
C GLY A 107 -61.00 -4.95 -40.47
N LEU A 108 -61.38 -5.18 -41.73
CA LEU A 108 -60.81 -4.50 -42.91
C LEU A 108 -61.08 -2.99 -42.99
N VAL A 109 -61.97 -2.46 -42.14
CA VAL A 109 -62.34 -1.04 -42.08
C VAL A 109 -61.30 -0.20 -41.33
N ASP A 110 -60.50 -0.82 -40.44
CA ASP A 110 -59.55 -0.12 -39.55
C ASP A 110 -58.19 0.19 -40.23
N LYS A 111 -58.11 0.22 -41.56
CA LYS A 111 -56.83 0.35 -42.29
C LYS A 111 -56.17 1.72 -42.10
N ASP A 112 -56.95 2.79 -41.98
CA ASP A 112 -56.43 4.16 -41.96
C ASP A 112 -55.58 4.45 -40.71
N ARG A 113 -55.94 3.86 -39.56
CA ARG A 113 -55.15 3.94 -38.32
C ARG A 113 -53.69 3.54 -38.52
N TYR A 114 -53.46 2.46 -39.27
CA TYR A 114 -52.13 1.89 -39.48
C TYR A 114 -51.35 2.57 -40.61
N ARG A 115 -51.96 3.53 -41.33
CA ARG A 115 -51.29 4.40 -42.31
C ARG A 115 -50.64 5.63 -41.67
N GLU A 116 -50.98 5.92 -40.42
CA GLU A 116 -50.42 7.04 -39.67
C GLU A 116 -49.38 6.54 -38.65
N GLN A 117 -48.42 7.40 -38.31
CA GLN A 117 -47.47 7.10 -37.24
C GLN A 117 -48.16 7.10 -35.87
N LEU A 118 -47.85 6.10 -35.05
CA LEU A 118 -48.35 6.03 -33.69
C LEU A 118 -47.58 7.05 -32.84
N THR A 119 -48.27 8.07 -32.30
CA THR A 119 -47.66 9.04 -31.37
C THR A 119 -47.94 8.63 -29.95
N ILE A 120 -46.89 8.45 -29.15
CA ILE A 120 -47.01 7.88 -27.80
C ILE A 120 -46.12 8.64 -26.84
N ASP A 121 -46.67 8.93 -25.67
CA ASP A 121 -45.87 9.29 -24.50
C ASP A 121 -45.43 8.05 -23.72
N VAL A 122 -44.24 7.54 -24.07
CA VAL A 122 -43.63 6.38 -23.39
C VAL A 122 -43.27 6.68 -21.93
N ASN A 123 -43.12 7.95 -21.55
CA ASN A 123 -42.72 8.34 -20.20
C ASN A 123 -43.86 8.26 -19.18
N HIS A 124 -45.11 8.18 -19.65
CA HIS A 124 -46.30 8.10 -18.81
C HIS A 124 -46.86 6.67 -18.68
N LEU A 125 -46.19 5.68 -19.27
CA LEU A 125 -46.62 4.29 -19.19
C LEU A 125 -46.12 3.67 -17.90
N VAL A 126 -47.06 3.44 -16.98
CA VAL A 126 -46.83 2.67 -15.78
C VAL A 126 -46.92 1.20 -16.16
N HIS A 127 -45.81 0.47 -16.01
CA HIS A 127 -45.84 -0.99 -16.06
C HIS A 127 -46.65 -1.51 -14.88
N ILE A 128 -47.64 -2.36 -15.15
CA ILE A 128 -48.30 -3.16 -14.12
C ILE A 128 -47.56 -4.50 -14.14
N PRO A 129 -46.81 -4.86 -13.07
CA PRO A 129 -46.08 -6.11 -13.04
C PRO A 129 -47.05 -7.28 -13.14
N GLU A 130 -47.06 -7.95 -14.29
CA GLU A 130 -47.66 -9.28 -14.39
C GLU A 130 -46.77 -10.28 -13.66
N LEU A 131 -47.38 -11.27 -13.02
CA LEU A 131 -46.64 -12.29 -12.31
C LEU A 131 -45.88 -13.16 -13.33
N ILE A 132 -44.56 -13.00 -13.39
CA ILE A 132 -43.71 -13.69 -14.36
C ILE A 132 -43.38 -15.10 -13.85
N ASP A 133 -43.56 -16.12 -14.70
CA ASP A 133 -43.20 -17.49 -14.36
C ASP A 133 -41.67 -17.67 -14.31
N ASN A 134 -41.13 -17.76 -13.10
CA ASN A 134 -39.70 -17.90 -12.88
C ASN A 134 -39.10 -19.18 -13.51
N ASN A 135 -39.85 -20.27 -13.61
CA ASN A 135 -39.33 -21.49 -14.25
C ASN A 135 -39.11 -21.28 -15.75
N VAL A 136 -39.95 -20.44 -16.39
CA VAL A 136 -39.81 -20.08 -17.80
C VAL A 136 -38.65 -19.09 -17.99
N VAL A 137 -38.48 -18.14 -17.06
CA VAL A 137 -37.32 -17.23 -17.03
C VAL A 137 -36.01 -18.03 -16.96
N GLU A 138 -35.90 -18.99 -16.02
CA GLU A 138 -34.70 -19.81 -15.89
C GLU A 138 -34.42 -20.63 -17.16
N ARG A 139 -35.44 -21.25 -17.76
CA ARG A 139 -35.31 -21.99 -19.02
C ARG A 139 -34.86 -21.09 -20.18
N LEU A 140 -35.43 -19.89 -20.27
CA LEU A 140 -35.08 -18.90 -21.29
C LEU A 140 -33.63 -18.42 -21.14
N LEU A 141 -33.21 -18.07 -19.91
CA LEU A 141 -31.83 -17.67 -19.62
C LEU A 141 -30.84 -18.79 -19.94
N LEU A 142 -31.17 -20.04 -19.59
CA LEU A 142 -30.36 -21.21 -19.95
C LEU A 142 -30.25 -21.37 -21.47
N SER A 143 -31.36 -21.28 -22.20
CA SER A 143 -31.39 -21.37 -23.68
C SER A 143 -30.58 -20.24 -24.34
N LEU A 144 -30.61 -19.03 -23.78
CA LEU A 144 -29.91 -17.89 -24.38
C LEU A 144 -28.40 -17.90 -24.14
N TYR A 145 -27.97 -18.36 -22.96
CA TYR A 145 -26.59 -18.12 -22.49
C TYR A 145 -25.79 -19.36 -22.13
N ALA A 146 -26.42 -20.51 -21.85
CA ALA A 146 -25.73 -21.71 -21.37
C ALA A 146 -25.89 -22.94 -22.30
N ALA A 147 -27.08 -23.12 -22.88
CA ALA A 147 -27.40 -24.21 -23.78
C ALA A 147 -27.43 -23.69 -25.22
N GLY A 148 -26.81 -24.38 -26.17
CA GLY A 148 -26.83 -24.00 -27.60
C GLY A 148 -28.17 -24.22 -28.30
N GLY A 149 -29.29 -24.22 -27.57
CA GLY A 149 -30.63 -24.46 -28.09
C GLY A 149 -31.45 -23.18 -28.18
N THR A 150 -32.35 -23.11 -29.15
CA THR A 150 -33.24 -21.95 -29.37
C THR A 150 -34.64 -22.17 -28.82
N SER A 151 -34.99 -23.42 -28.47
CA SER A 151 -36.33 -23.81 -28.04
C SER A 151 -36.48 -23.69 -26.53
N VAL A 152 -37.49 -22.96 -26.08
CA VAL A 152 -37.87 -22.80 -24.68
C VAL A 152 -39.17 -23.55 -24.46
N GLU A 153 -39.10 -24.54 -23.59
CA GLU A 153 -40.27 -25.34 -23.20
C GLU A 153 -41.27 -24.49 -22.42
N VAL A 154 -42.55 -24.62 -22.76
CA VAL A 154 -43.70 -23.99 -22.10
C VAL A 154 -44.84 -25.00 -21.89
N ASP A 155 -45.62 -24.82 -20.83
CA ASP A 155 -46.78 -25.65 -20.50
C ASP A 155 -48.01 -25.26 -21.33
N SER A 156 -48.15 -23.96 -21.64
CA SER A 156 -49.25 -23.43 -22.44
C SER A 156 -48.79 -22.33 -23.41
N PRO A 157 -49.50 -22.14 -24.55
CA PRO A 157 -49.23 -21.01 -25.43
C PRO A 157 -49.36 -19.67 -24.69
N GLY A 158 -48.49 -18.72 -25.00
CA GLY A 158 -48.47 -17.37 -24.39
C GLY A 158 -47.63 -17.26 -23.10
N GLN A 159 -47.31 -18.37 -22.43
CA GLN A 159 -46.54 -18.38 -21.17
C GLN A 159 -45.11 -17.80 -21.32
N LEU A 160 -44.54 -17.80 -22.53
CA LEU A 160 -43.22 -17.22 -22.80
C LEU A 160 -43.25 -15.69 -22.95
N ASP A 161 -44.41 -15.07 -23.22
CA ASP A 161 -44.48 -13.66 -23.61
C ASP A 161 -43.91 -12.73 -22.51
N GLY A 162 -44.42 -12.81 -21.28
CA GLY A 162 -43.93 -12.02 -20.14
C GLY A 162 -42.43 -12.25 -19.82
N PRO A 163 -42.00 -13.51 -19.58
CA PRO A 163 -40.59 -13.84 -19.37
C PRO A 163 -39.65 -13.33 -20.48
N LEU A 164 -40.09 -13.41 -21.74
CA LEU A 164 -39.31 -12.95 -22.88
C LEU A 164 -39.06 -11.44 -22.82
N PHE A 165 -40.11 -10.64 -22.64
CA PHE A 165 -39.94 -9.18 -22.57
C PHE A 165 -39.07 -8.77 -21.39
N ALA A 166 -39.21 -9.43 -20.23
CA ALA A 166 -38.42 -9.10 -19.05
C ALA A 166 -36.93 -9.47 -19.21
N VAL A 167 -36.62 -10.64 -19.80
CA VAL A 167 -35.23 -11.00 -20.16
C VAL A 167 -34.68 -10.11 -21.28
N TRP A 168 -35.52 -9.69 -22.23
CA TRP A 168 -35.14 -8.77 -23.30
C TRP A 168 -34.82 -7.36 -22.75
N SER A 169 -35.54 -6.90 -21.72
CA SER A 169 -35.23 -5.68 -20.97
C SER A 169 -33.87 -5.77 -20.25
N GLN A 170 -33.51 -6.94 -19.70
CA GLN A 170 -32.20 -7.14 -19.04
C GLN A 170 -31.00 -7.02 -20.01
N GLN A 171 -31.17 -7.38 -21.28
CA GLN A 171 -30.10 -7.31 -22.26
C GLN A 171 -29.63 -5.87 -22.50
N TRP A 172 -28.31 -5.66 -22.58
CA TRP A 172 -27.76 -4.34 -22.87
C TRP A 172 -28.10 -3.88 -24.30
N PRO A 173 -28.13 -2.56 -24.57
CA PRO A 173 -28.65 -1.98 -25.81
C PRO A 173 -28.25 -2.68 -27.11
N ARG A 174 -26.96 -2.94 -27.29
CA ARG A 174 -26.45 -3.61 -28.50
C ARG A 174 -26.90 -5.07 -28.63
N LEU A 175 -27.06 -5.78 -27.52
CA LEU A 175 -27.52 -7.17 -27.52
C LEU A 175 -29.03 -7.25 -27.81
N ARG A 176 -29.85 -6.43 -27.13
CA ARG A 176 -31.32 -6.45 -27.31
C ARG A 176 -31.78 -6.05 -28.71
N ARG A 177 -31.09 -5.12 -29.36
CA ARG A 177 -31.38 -4.74 -30.77
C ARG A 177 -31.17 -5.87 -31.79
N ASN A 178 -30.43 -6.91 -31.42
CA ASN A 178 -30.12 -8.04 -32.30
C ASN A 178 -30.88 -9.32 -31.94
N LEU A 179 -31.65 -9.32 -30.84
CA LEU A 179 -32.41 -10.48 -30.42
C LEU A 179 -33.51 -10.81 -31.45
N ARG A 180 -33.56 -12.07 -31.89
CA ARG A 180 -34.60 -12.60 -32.77
C ARG A 180 -35.41 -13.61 -32.01
N PHE A 181 -36.72 -13.42 -31.93
CA PHE A 181 -37.58 -14.36 -31.21
C PHE A 181 -38.91 -14.58 -31.92
N GLN A 182 -39.53 -15.71 -31.62
CA GLN A 182 -40.92 -15.97 -31.95
C GLN A 182 -41.59 -16.83 -30.87
N THR A 183 -42.58 -16.27 -30.16
CA THR A 183 -43.25 -16.97 -29.04
C THR A 183 -44.38 -17.90 -29.48
N ALA A 184 -44.55 -18.10 -30.79
CA ALA A 184 -45.50 -19.07 -31.34
C ALA A 184 -45.17 -20.49 -30.83
N ALA A 185 -46.07 -21.03 -30.00
CA ALA A 185 -45.90 -22.33 -29.38
C ALA A 185 -46.26 -23.46 -30.36
N SER A 186 -45.33 -24.38 -30.56
CA SER A 186 -45.51 -25.57 -31.41
C SER A 186 -45.21 -26.87 -30.65
N ARG A 187 -45.70 -28.02 -31.14
CA ARG A 187 -45.41 -29.33 -30.54
C ARG A 187 -44.09 -29.96 -30.96
N ALA A 188 -43.40 -29.39 -31.93
CA ALA A 188 -42.13 -29.90 -32.41
C ALA A 188 -41.16 -28.74 -32.67
N PRO A 189 -39.84 -28.99 -32.63
CA PRO A 189 -38.84 -28.00 -33.00
C PRO A 189 -39.07 -27.55 -34.44
N ARG A 190 -39.15 -26.24 -34.67
CA ARG A 190 -39.42 -25.72 -36.00
C ARG A 190 -38.13 -25.64 -36.81
N SER A 191 -38.18 -26.20 -38.02
CA SER A 191 -37.34 -25.74 -39.13
C SER A 191 -37.85 -24.35 -39.49
N THR A 192 -37.17 -23.32 -39.00
CA THR A 192 -37.57 -21.92 -39.12
C THR A 192 -37.20 -21.39 -40.51
N GLY A 193 -37.78 -21.93 -41.58
CA GLY A 193 -37.60 -21.40 -42.95
C GLY A 193 -36.16 -20.94 -43.27
N SER A 194 -36.03 -19.71 -43.79
CA SER A 194 -34.73 -19.04 -44.01
C SER A 194 -34.19 -18.29 -42.78
N ILE A 195 -34.97 -18.15 -41.70
CA ILE A 195 -34.72 -17.20 -40.60
C ILE A 195 -34.42 -17.95 -39.32
N ARG A 196 -33.19 -17.82 -38.84
CA ARG A 196 -32.82 -18.34 -37.52
C ARG A 196 -33.30 -17.40 -36.41
N PHE A 197 -34.21 -17.90 -35.59
CA PHE A 197 -34.61 -17.28 -34.32
C PHE A 197 -33.70 -17.77 -33.20
N ASP A 198 -33.45 -16.89 -32.24
CA ASP A 198 -32.67 -17.18 -31.06
C ASP A 198 -33.51 -17.78 -29.95
N VAL A 199 -34.81 -17.44 -29.94
CA VAL A 199 -35.80 -17.93 -28.98
C VAL A 199 -37.06 -18.34 -29.72
N THR A 200 -37.51 -19.57 -29.51
CA THR A 200 -38.78 -20.13 -29.97
C THR A 200 -39.51 -20.84 -28.83
N ALA A 201 -40.84 -20.88 -28.83
CA ALA A 201 -41.60 -21.61 -27.82
C ALA A 201 -41.97 -23.02 -28.28
N GLU A 202 -41.82 -24.01 -27.40
CA GLU A 202 -42.22 -25.41 -27.64
C GLU A 202 -43.06 -25.95 -26.49
N LEU A 203 -44.18 -26.58 -26.81
CA LEU A 203 -45.07 -27.17 -25.80
C LEU A 203 -44.45 -28.45 -25.25
N ILE A 204 -44.41 -28.55 -23.92
CA ILE A 204 -43.93 -29.76 -23.23
C ILE A 204 -44.78 -30.96 -23.68
N GLN A 205 -44.13 -31.93 -24.33
CA GLN A 205 -44.73 -33.25 -24.52
C GLN A 205 -44.58 -34.03 -23.21
N THR A 206 -45.63 -34.70 -22.76
CA THR A 206 -45.72 -35.41 -21.46
C THR A 206 -44.77 -36.61 -21.30
N SER A 207 -43.66 -36.69 -22.04
CA SER A 207 -42.72 -37.81 -21.97
C SER A 207 -41.33 -37.44 -22.45
N THR A 208 -40.53 -36.76 -21.63
CA THR A 208 -39.08 -37.00 -21.53
C THR A 208 -38.55 -36.44 -20.23
N GLY A 209 -38.24 -37.34 -19.29
CA GLY A 209 -37.40 -37.02 -18.15
C GLY A 209 -35.96 -36.80 -18.62
N SER A 210 -35.56 -35.54 -18.75
CA SER A 210 -34.15 -35.15 -18.68
C SER A 210 -34.09 -33.75 -18.07
N ARG A 211 -34.21 -33.70 -16.75
CA ARG A 211 -33.94 -32.47 -15.98
C ARG A 211 -32.43 -32.26 -16.01
N SER A 212 -31.98 -31.42 -16.95
CA SER A 212 -30.64 -30.83 -16.95
C SER A 212 -30.32 -30.24 -15.57
N SER A 213 -29.16 -30.61 -15.03
CA SER A 213 -28.71 -30.42 -13.66
C SER A 213 -28.16 -29.00 -13.36
N VAL A 214 -28.59 -27.97 -14.10
CA VAL A 214 -28.06 -26.59 -13.96
C VAL A 214 -28.88 -25.73 -12.98
N LYS A 215 -29.91 -26.31 -12.33
CA LYS A 215 -30.66 -25.61 -11.29
C LYS A 215 -29.73 -25.20 -10.13
N GLY A 216 -29.68 -23.90 -9.84
CA GLY A 216 -28.89 -23.34 -8.75
C GLY A 216 -27.50 -22.80 -9.12
N ALA A 217 -27.15 -22.69 -10.41
CA ALA A 217 -25.92 -22.00 -10.80
C ALA A 217 -25.97 -20.52 -10.34
N PRO A 218 -24.92 -19.96 -9.69
CA PRO A 218 -24.97 -18.61 -9.11
C PRO A 218 -25.34 -17.51 -10.12
N TRP A 219 -24.85 -17.59 -11.35
CA TRP A 219 -25.17 -16.62 -12.39
C TRP A 219 -26.66 -16.66 -12.77
N LEU A 220 -27.27 -17.85 -12.81
CA LEU A 220 -28.67 -18.05 -13.20
C LEU A 220 -29.60 -17.47 -12.13
N VAL A 221 -29.30 -17.71 -10.86
CA VAL A 221 -30.03 -17.14 -9.72
C VAL A 221 -29.97 -15.61 -9.78
N THR A 222 -28.78 -15.05 -9.98
CA THR A 222 -28.58 -13.60 -10.06
C THR A 222 -29.34 -12.97 -11.22
N ALA A 223 -29.28 -13.60 -12.40
CA ALA A 223 -29.98 -13.11 -13.58
C ALA A 223 -31.51 -13.23 -13.44
N ALA A 224 -32.02 -14.32 -12.88
CA ALA A 224 -33.45 -14.52 -12.66
C ALA A 224 -34.01 -13.55 -11.60
N LEU A 225 -33.28 -13.29 -10.51
CA LEU A 225 -33.66 -12.30 -9.50
C LEU A 225 -33.78 -10.89 -10.10
N ASP A 226 -32.80 -10.45 -10.90
CA ASP A 226 -32.87 -9.14 -11.56
C ASP A 226 -34.04 -9.02 -12.55
N VAL A 227 -34.43 -10.12 -13.20
CA VAL A 227 -35.64 -10.16 -14.05
C VAL A 227 -36.90 -9.98 -13.22
N GLN A 228 -36.98 -10.60 -12.04
CA GLN A 228 -38.11 -10.44 -11.11
C GLN A 228 -38.17 -9.02 -10.53
N ASP A 229 -37.02 -8.45 -10.18
CA ASP A 229 -36.93 -7.10 -9.62
C ASP A 229 -37.26 -6.01 -10.65
N GLY A 230 -37.31 -6.35 -11.95
CA GLY A 230 -37.69 -5.42 -13.01
C GLY A 230 -36.76 -4.20 -13.00
N THR A 231 -37.29 -2.98 -13.06
CA THR A 231 -36.49 -1.74 -13.05
C THR A 231 -35.75 -1.47 -11.73
N ALA A 232 -36.08 -2.19 -10.65
CA ALA A 232 -35.36 -2.09 -9.37
C ALA A 232 -34.10 -3.00 -9.32
N GLY A 233 -33.91 -3.88 -10.29
CA GLY A 233 -32.78 -4.81 -10.35
C GLY A 233 -31.43 -4.13 -10.55
N ALA A 234 -30.40 -4.62 -9.84
CA ALA A 234 -29.06 -4.04 -9.88
C ALA A 234 -28.13 -4.65 -10.94
N LEU A 235 -28.48 -5.78 -11.55
CA LEU A 235 -27.65 -6.44 -12.57
C LEU A 235 -27.84 -5.78 -13.94
N ARG A 236 -29.05 -5.38 -14.31
CA ARG A 236 -29.31 -4.75 -15.61
C ARG A 236 -28.48 -3.47 -15.83
N PRO A 237 -28.44 -2.48 -14.91
CA PRO A 237 -27.58 -1.30 -15.07
C PRO A 237 -26.09 -1.67 -15.21
N PHE A 238 -25.64 -2.70 -14.48
CA PHE A 238 -24.27 -3.22 -14.58
C PHE A 238 -23.99 -3.81 -15.98
N LEU A 239 -24.87 -4.69 -16.49
CA LEU A 239 -24.76 -5.27 -17.82
C LEU A 239 -24.79 -4.19 -18.90
N TRP A 240 -25.57 -3.14 -18.71
CA TRP A 240 -25.67 -2.03 -19.66
C TRP A 240 -24.41 -1.18 -19.71
N ARG A 241 -23.83 -0.87 -18.54
CA ARG A 241 -22.57 -0.13 -18.45
C ARG A 241 -21.43 -0.90 -19.12
N TYR A 242 -21.29 -2.20 -18.81
CA TYR A 242 -20.12 -2.98 -19.21
C TYR A 242 -20.32 -3.82 -20.47
N GLY A 243 -21.55 -4.01 -20.95
CA GLY A 243 -21.85 -4.68 -22.21
C GLY A 243 -21.68 -3.79 -23.45
N ARG A 244 -21.47 -2.48 -23.28
CA ARG A 244 -21.39 -1.53 -24.40
C ARG A 244 -20.16 -1.74 -25.30
N ASP A 245 -19.04 -2.14 -24.71
CA ASP A 245 -17.72 -2.25 -25.35
C ASP A 245 -17.16 -3.67 -25.33
N VAL A 246 -18.01 -4.68 -25.11
CA VAL A 246 -17.62 -6.08 -25.31
C VAL A 246 -17.56 -6.42 -26.80
N ARG A 247 -16.75 -7.39 -27.21
CA ARG A 247 -16.71 -7.90 -28.60
C ARG A 247 -17.70 -9.02 -28.81
N ARG A 248 -17.71 -10.02 -27.92
CA ARG A 248 -18.65 -11.15 -27.97
C ARG A 248 -20.00 -10.67 -27.44
N GLN A 249 -21.08 -10.75 -28.22
CA GLN A 249 -22.40 -10.30 -27.78
C GLN A 249 -22.93 -11.24 -26.68
N ARG A 250 -23.67 -12.30 -27.02
CA ARG A 250 -24.21 -13.24 -26.02
C ARG A 250 -23.14 -13.92 -25.17
N GLY A 251 -21.99 -14.23 -25.76
CA GLY A 251 -20.90 -14.91 -25.07
C GLY A 251 -20.29 -14.11 -23.91
N SER A 252 -20.54 -12.81 -23.81
CA SER A 252 -20.07 -11.99 -22.69
C SER A 252 -21.08 -11.88 -21.54
N PHE A 253 -22.29 -12.43 -21.67
CA PHE A 253 -23.29 -12.37 -20.59
C PHE A 253 -22.81 -13.13 -19.34
N LEU A 254 -22.43 -14.40 -19.47
CA LEU A 254 -21.98 -15.21 -18.32
C LEU A 254 -20.77 -14.61 -17.59
N PRO A 255 -19.67 -14.23 -18.30
CA PRO A 255 -18.53 -13.58 -17.64
C PRO A 255 -18.90 -12.30 -16.89
N LEU A 256 -19.78 -11.47 -17.45
CA LEU A 256 -20.21 -10.22 -16.79
C LEU A 256 -21.01 -10.51 -15.50
N VAL A 257 -21.93 -11.47 -15.53
CA VAL A 257 -22.69 -11.85 -14.32
C VAL A 257 -21.77 -12.44 -13.25
N GLU A 258 -20.80 -13.27 -13.65
CA GLU A 258 -19.82 -13.83 -12.71
C GLU A 258 -18.96 -12.75 -12.05
N ILE A 259 -18.50 -11.76 -12.83
CA ILE A 259 -17.76 -10.60 -12.29
C ILE A 259 -18.64 -9.78 -11.33
N ARG A 260 -19.93 -9.58 -11.64
CA ARG A 260 -20.85 -8.89 -10.75
C ARG A 260 -21.04 -9.64 -9.42
N ASN A 261 -21.07 -10.96 -9.45
CA ASN A 261 -21.18 -11.77 -8.24
C ASN A 261 -19.93 -11.64 -7.36
N ILE A 262 -18.74 -11.59 -7.98
CA ILE A 262 -17.49 -11.32 -7.26
C ILE A 262 -17.49 -9.90 -6.67
N ASP A 263 -18.03 -8.91 -7.38
CA ASP A 263 -18.11 -7.53 -6.89
C ASP A 263 -19.01 -7.37 -5.66
N ILE A 264 -20.15 -8.07 -5.61
CA ILE A 264 -21.11 -7.97 -4.49
C ILE A 264 -20.66 -8.75 -3.24
N GLY A 265 -20.05 -9.93 -3.42
CA GLY A 265 -19.82 -10.88 -2.32
C GLY A 265 -18.49 -11.62 -2.38
N GLY A 266 -17.52 -11.12 -3.16
CA GLY A 266 -16.22 -11.73 -3.30
C GLY A 266 -15.42 -11.77 -2.01
N VAL A 267 -14.64 -12.83 -1.85
CA VAL A 267 -13.62 -12.99 -0.80
C VAL A 267 -12.23 -12.86 -1.41
N HIS A 268 -11.18 -12.97 -0.61
CA HIS A 268 -9.79 -12.82 -1.06
C HIS A 268 -9.44 -13.70 -2.28
N ASP A 269 -9.87 -14.96 -2.31
CA ASP A 269 -9.64 -15.90 -3.43
C ASP A 269 -10.37 -15.52 -4.73
N SER A 270 -11.36 -14.62 -4.65
CA SER A 270 -12.12 -14.18 -5.81
C SER A 270 -11.28 -13.33 -6.78
N GLY A 271 -10.16 -12.76 -6.32
CA GLY A 271 -9.31 -11.93 -7.17
C GLY A 271 -8.61 -12.70 -8.28
N LYS A 272 -8.06 -13.89 -7.96
CA LYS A 272 -7.46 -14.78 -8.97
C LYS A 272 -8.49 -15.21 -10.02
N ARG A 273 -9.67 -15.64 -9.56
CA ARG A 273 -10.76 -16.05 -10.45
C ARG A 273 -11.23 -14.90 -11.35
N LEU A 274 -11.33 -13.68 -10.81
CA LEU A 274 -11.69 -12.50 -11.60
C LEU A 274 -10.68 -12.23 -12.71
N ILE A 275 -9.38 -12.29 -12.40
CA ILE A 275 -8.30 -12.12 -13.39
C ILE A 275 -8.41 -13.18 -14.48
N GLU A 276 -8.63 -14.45 -14.11
CA GLU A 276 -8.85 -15.55 -15.06
C GLU A 276 -10.05 -15.27 -15.99
N ILE A 277 -11.22 -14.94 -15.43
CA ILE A 277 -12.41 -14.63 -16.23
C ILE A 277 -12.13 -13.51 -17.24
N VAL A 278 -11.48 -12.43 -16.81
CA VAL A 278 -11.21 -11.27 -17.66
C VAL A 278 -10.22 -11.63 -18.76
N THR A 279 -9.14 -12.34 -18.43
CA THR A 279 -8.10 -12.72 -19.39
C THR A 279 -8.60 -13.76 -20.41
N GLU A 280 -9.48 -14.68 -20.01
CA GLU A 280 -10.07 -15.69 -20.90
C GLU A 280 -11.19 -15.12 -21.78
N SER A 281 -12.08 -14.32 -21.18
CA SER A 281 -13.31 -13.87 -21.83
C SER A 281 -13.15 -12.56 -22.59
N PHE A 282 -12.23 -11.70 -22.16
CA PHE A 282 -11.96 -10.37 -22.70
C PHE A 282 -10.45 -10.20 -22.99
N SER A 283 -9.89 -11.12 -23.77
CA SER A 283 -8.44 -11.29 -23.92
C SER A 283 -7.69 -10.16 -24.63
N THR A 284 -8.36 -9.20 -25.27
CA THR A 284 -7.72 -8.07 -25.96
C THR A 284 -7.95 -6.76 -25.21
N SER A 285 -6.98 -5.84 -25.21
CA SER A 285 -7.05 -4.54 -24.52
C SER A 285 -8.31 -3.71 -24.87
N ASP A 286 -8.77 -3.75 -26.11
CA ASP A 286 -9.96 -3.01 -26.57
C ASP A 286 -11.30 -3.71 -26.26
N ASP A 287 -11.29 -4.93 -25.72
CA ASP A 287 -12.49 -5.66 -25.33
C ASP A 287 -12.81 -5.40 -23.85
N ALA A 288 -14.05 -5.00 -23.56
CA ALA A 288 -14.53 -4.64 -22.22
C ALA A 288 -13.66 -3.56 -21.53
N LYS A 289 -13.23 -2.55 -22.29
CA LYS A 289 -12.29 -1.51 -21.82
C LYS A 289 -12.77 -0.80 -20.55
N SER A 290 -14.05 -0.44 -20.50
CA SER A 290 -14.67 0.24 -19.36
C SER A 290 -14.64 -0.63 -18.10
N LEU A 291 -14.97 -1.93 -18.26
CA LEU A 291 -14.92 -2.92 -17.18
C LEU A 291 -13.51 -3.04 -16.61
N LYS A 292 -12.52 -3.21 -17.48
CA LYS A 292 -11.12 -3.37 -17.07
C LYS A 292 -10.57 -2.14 -16.39
N GLN A 293 -10.91 -0.93 -16.88
CA GLN A 293 -10.50 0.30 -16.23
C GLN A 293 -11.10 0.41 -14.82
N ASP A 294 -12.40 0.13 -14.67
CA ASP A 294 -13.06 0.21 -13.38
C ASP A 294 -12.54 -0.84 -12.39
N LEU A 295 -12.10 -2.02 -12.86
CA LEU A 295 -11.42 -3.03 -12.05
C LEU A 295 -10.04 -2.56 -11.57
N VAL A 296 -9.21 -2.05 -12.49
CA VAL A 296 -7.85 -1.56 -12.18
C VAL A 296 -7.90 -0.33 -11.26
N ASP A 297 -8.91 0.53 -11.42
CA ASP A 297 -9.11 1.72 -10.60
C ASP A 297 -9.84 1.43 -9.29
N GLY A 298 -10.24 0.19 -9.01
CA GLY A 298 -10.98 -0.15 -7.78
C GLY A 298 -12.37 0.51 -7.71
N ASN A 299 -12.95 0.89 -8.85
CA ASN A 299 -14.36 1.27 -8.95
C ASN A 299 -15.27 0.03 -8.96
N LEU A 300 -14.72 -1.11 -9.37
CA LEU A 300 -15.38 -2.42 -9.40
C LEU A 300 -14.50 -3.43 -8.70
N ALA A 301 -15.09 -4.26 -7.84
CA ALA A 301 -14.39 -5.25 -7.02
C ALA A 301 -13.12 -4.66 -6.35
N PRO A 302 -13.23 -3.57 -5.56
CA PRO A 302 -12.08 -2.86 -4.98
C PRO A 302 -11.14 -3.78 -4.20
N ILE A 303 -11.70 -4.83 -3.60
CA ILE A 303 -10.98 -5.88 -2.89
C ILE A 303 -9.93 -6.60 -3.76
N VAL A 304 -10.06 -6.61 -5.09
CA VAL A 304 -9.12 -7.27 -6.01
C VAL A 304 -8.06 -6.31 -6.54
N GLN A 305 -8.27 -5.00 -6.39
CA GLN A 305 -7.44 -3.95 -6.98
C GLN A 305 -5.94 -4.13 -6.71
N PRO A 306 -5.46 -4.43 -5.49
CA PRO A 306 -4.02 -4.52 -5.24
C PRO A 306 -3.34 -5.64 -6.03
N GLN A 307 -4.01 -6.78 -6.16
CA GLN A 307 -3.53 -7.93 -6.94
C GLN A 307 -3.49 -7.61 -8.43
N LEU A 308 -4.52 -6.91 -8.94
CA LEU A 308 -4.56 -6.43 -10.32
C LEU A 308 -3.44 -5.45 -10.62
N LEU A 309 -3.18 -4.49 -9.72
CA LEU A 309 -2.07 -3.55 -9.89
C LEU A 309 -0.71 -4.25 -9.84
N GLY A 310 -0.55 -5.27 -9.01
CA GLY A 310 0.67 -6.08 -8.98
C GLY A 310 0.92 -6.74 -10.33
N LEU A 311 -0.13 -7.25 -10.97
CA LEU A 311 -0.05 -7.84 -12.32
C LEU A 311 0.26 -6.79 -13.39
N VAL A 312 -0.40 -5.62 -13.35
CA VAL A 312 -0.23 -4.54 -14.33
C VAL A 312 1.15 -3.88 -14.24
N LEU A 313 1.68 -3.71 -13.03
CA LEU A 313 2.95 -3.01 -12.77
C LEU A 313 4.17 -3.92 -12.78
N SER A 314 4.00 -5.24 -12.75
CA SER A 314 5.12 -6.18 -12.86
C SER A 314 5.74 -6.20 -14.27
N ASP A 315 7.04 -6.50 -14.35
CA ASP A 315 7.84 -6.53 -15.61
C ASP A 315 7.29 -7.46 -16.70
N SER A 316 6.42 -8.41 -16.35
CA SER A 316 5.74 -9.29 -17.31
C SER A 316 4.56 -8.62 -18.03
N GLY A 317 4.22 -7.38 -17.64
CA GLY A 317 3.38 -6.42 -18.36
C GLY A 317 2.14 -7.04 -18.99
N ASN A 318 1.07 -7.21 -18.21
CA ASN A 318 -0.16 -7.75 -18.78
C ASN A 318 -0.82 -6.74 -19.74
N THR A 319 -0.64 -6.95 -21.04
CA THR A 319 -1.22 -6.13 -22.13
C THR A 319 -2.76 -6.14 -22.17
N VAL A 320 -3.41 -7.02 -21.40
CA VAL A 320 -4.88 -7.15 -21.37
C VAL A 320 -5.54 -6.03 -20.57
N PHE A 321 -4.89 -5.55 -19.50
CA PHE A 321 -5.43 -4.55 -18.58
C PHE A 321 -4.85 -3.15 -18.88
N PRO A 322 -5.64 -2.08 -18.73
CA PRO A 322 -5.14 -0.72 -18.84
C PRO A 322 -4.30 -0.33 -17.62
N MET A 323 -3.53 0.75 -17.75
CA MET A 323 -2.87 1.37 -16.60
C MET A 323 -3.90 2.04 -15.67
N PRO A 324 -3.65 2.10 -14.35
CA PRO A 324 -4.53 2.78 -13.42
C PRO A 324 -4.54 4.30 -13.63
N THR A 325 -5.66 4.92 -13.30
CA THR A 325 -5.77 6.37 -13.19
C THR A 325 -5.28 6.86 -11.82
N HIS A 326 -4.93 8.14 -11.70
CA HIS A 326 -4.56 8.74 -10.42
C HIS A 326 -5.67 8.62 -9.36
N SER A 327 -6.94 8.75 -9.77
CA SER A 327 -8.08 8.57 -8.87
C SER A 327 -8.26 7.11 -8.45
N GLY A 328 -7.88 6.15 -9.29
CA GLY A 328 -7.87 4.74 -8.94
C GLY A 328 -6.80 4.42 -7.91
N ILE A 329 -5.59 4.96 -8.10
CA ILE A 329 -4.47 4.78 -7.16
C ILE A 329 -4.84 5.27 -5.76
N SER A 330 -5.46 6.46 -5.63
CA SER A 330 -5.81 7.02 -4.32
C SER A 330 -6.71 6.13 -3.46
N LYS A 331 -7.49 5.23 -4.07
CA LYS A 331 -8.38 4.31 -3.35
C LYS A 331 -7.65 3.16 -2.64
N LEU A 332 -6.39 2.89 -2.99
CA LEU A 332 -5.61 1.87 -2.29
C LEU A 332 -5.48 2.16 -0.80
N ALA A 333 -5.48 3.46 -0.42
CA ALA A 333 -5.42 3.88 0.96
C ALA A 333 -6.62 3.36 1.79
N ASP A 334 -7.80 3.23 1.17
CA ASP A 334 -9.03 2.77 1.84
C ASP A 334 -9.00 1.26 2.17
N LEU A 335 -8.05 0.51 1.59
CA LEU A 335 -7.89 -0.93 1.81
C LEU A 335 -6.90 -1.27 2.92
N TRP A 336 -6.32 -0.27 3.58
CA TRP A 336 -5.44 -0.45 4.74
C TRP A 336 -6.26 -0.47 6.04
N PRO A 337 -5.97 -1.36 7.02
CA PRO A 337 -4.88 -2.36 7.06
C PRO A 337 -5.25 -3.72 6.45
N ASP A 338 -6.51 -3.90 6.03
CA ASP A 338 -7.08 -5.20 5.67
C ASP A 338 -6.31 -5.93 4.56
N ARG A 339 -5.67 -5.19 3.65
CA ARG A 339 -4.91 -5.72 2.50
C ARG A 339 -3.42 -5.37 2.50
N ARG A 340 -2.84 -5.20 3.70
CA ARG A 340 -1.43 -4.78 3.87
C ARG A 340 -0.39 -5.69 3.21
N GLU A 341 -0.63 -6.99 3.09
CA GLU A 341 0.30 -7.93 2.45
C GLU A 341 0.42 -7.68 0.94
N GLU A 342 -0.70 -7.39 0.27
CA GLU A 342 -0.66 -7.02 -1.14
C GLU A 342 -0.14 -5.60 -1.34
N MET A 343 -0.42 -4.69 -0.42
CA MET A 343 0.20 -3.36 -0.45
C MET A 343 1.72 -3.44 -0.30
N LEU A 344 2.23 -4.32 0.57
CA LEU A 344 3.66 -4.58 0.67
C LEU A 344 4.20 -5.05 -0.67
N SER A 345 3.56 -6.04 -1.29
CA SER A 345 3.95 -6.55 -2.60
C SER A 345 3.99 -5.45 -3.67
N LEU A 346 3.03 -4.52 -3.65
CA LEU A 346 3.04 -3.36 -4.55
C LEU A 346 4.19 -2.40 -4.27
N VAL A 347 4.48 -2.11 -3.00
CA VAL A 347 5.62 -1.25 -2.61
C VAL A 347 6.93 -1.89 -3.06
N GLU A 348 7.08 -3.21 -2.94
CA GLU A 348 8.26 -3.95 -3.42
C GLU A 348 8.43 -3.85 -4.94
N ILE A 349 7.36 -4.02 -5.71
CA ILE A 349 7.41 -3.91 -7.18
C ILE A 349 7.73 -2.47 -7.63
N THR A 350 7.27 -1.47 -6.87
CA THR A 350 7.35 -0.05 -7.28
C THR A 350 8.55 0.70 -6.69
N VAL A 351 9.36 0.07 -5.84
CA VAL A 351 10.46 0.75 -5.13
C VAL A 351 11.55 1.32 -6.03
N ASP A 352 11.85 0.67 -7.15
CA ASP A 352 12.91 1.09 -8.09
C ASP A 352 12.35 1.44 -9.46
N THR A 353 11.02 1.57 -9.57
CA THR A 353 10.42 1.92 -10.85
C THR A 353 10.76 3.34 -11.29
N ALA A 354 11.06 3.48 -12.58
CA ALA A 354 11.20 4.77 -13.26
C ALA A 354 9.85 5.31 -13.78
N ASP A 355 8.81 4.48 -13.77
CA ASP A 355 7.52 4.84 -14.35
C ASP A 355 6.72 5.79 -13.42
N PRO A 356 6.05 6.83 -13.95
CA PRO A 356 5.33 7.80 -13.12
C PRO A 356 4.18 7.20 -12.29
N ILE A 357 3.58 6.10 -12.77
CA ILE A 357 2.44 5.46 -12.14
C ILE A 357 2.91 4.63 -10.95
N GLY A 358 3.90 3.78 -11.13
CA GLY A 358 4.53 3.03 -10.05
C GLY A 358 5.11 3.96 -9.00
N LYS A 359 5.71 5.09 -9.38
CA LYS A 359 6.11 6.12 -8.42
C LYS A 359 4.92 6.67 -7.63
N SER A 360 3.79 6.96 -8.29
CA SER A 360 2.57 7.44 -7.62
C SER A 360 2.01 6.42 -6.64
N VAL A 361 2.05 5.12 -6.98
CA VAL A 361 1.65 4.02 -6.08
C VAL A 361 2.59 3.93 -4.88
N PHE A 362 3.90 3.95 -5.11
CA PHE A 362 4.89 3.94 -4.04
C PHE A 362 4.71 5.12 -3.08
N ASP A 363 4.60 6.34 -3.63
CA ASP A 363 4.48 7.57 -2.85
C ASP A 363 3.16 7.60 -2.05
N LEU A 364 2.05 7.06 -2.59
CA LEU A 364 0.80 6.92 -1.85
C LEU A 364 0.94 5.97 -0.66
N LEU A 365 1.44 4.75 -0.90
CA LEU A 365 1.51 3.69 0.11
C LEU A 365 2.56 4.01 1.20
N THR A 366 3.60 4.76 0.85
CA THR A 366 4.62 5.26 1.79
C THR A 366 4.34 6.68 2.32
N GLY A 367 3.21 7.26 1.95
CA GLY A 367 2.69 8.52 2.48
C GLY A 367 1.59 8.35 3.55
N GLY A 368 1.37 7.12 4.01
CA GLY A 368 0.31 6.75 4.97
C GLY A 368 0.56 7.21 6.41
N THR A 369 -0.12 6.55 7.35
CA THR A 369 0.02 6.85 8.79
C THR A 369 1.36 6.36 9.34
N GLN A 370 1.77 6.87 10.50
CA GLN A 370 2.97 6.37 11.18
C GLN A 370 2.91 4.86 11.44
N GLU A 371 1.73 4.33 11.81
CA GLU A 371 1.52 2.90 12.02
C GLU A 371 1.76 2.08 10.73
N SER A 372 1.27 2.54 9.58
CA SER A 372 1.49 1.83 8.32
C SER A 372 2.96 1.83 7.92
N LEU A 373 3.66 2.95 8.13
CA LEU A 373 5.09 3.07 7.83
C LEU A 373 5.94 2.18 8.73
N ILE A 374 5.63 2.11 10.03
CA ILE A 374 6.32 1.21 10.96
C ILE A 374 6.13 -0.24 10.51
N TRP A 375 4.90 -0.64 10.21
CA TRP A 375 4.63 -2.00 9.74
C TRP A 375 5.41 -2.34 8.46
N LEU A 376 5.43 -1.44 7.48
CA LEU A 376 6.22 -1.61 6.26
C LEU A 376 7.72 -1.71 6.57
N LEU A 377 8.25 -0.87 7.45
CA LEU A 377 9.68 -0.91 7.82
C LEU A 377 10.09 -2.21 8.49
N THR A 378 9.18 -2.88 9.20
CA THR A 378 9.44 -4.18 9.83
C THR A 378 9.43 -5.34 8.80
N HIS A 379 8.55 -5.29 7.79
CA HIS A 379 8.28 -6.43 6.90
C HIS A 379 8.91 -6.32 5.50
N ALA A 380 9.19 -5.10 5.04
CA ALA A 380 9.67 -4.86 3.68
C ALA A 380 11.16 -5.20 3.48
N SER A 381 11.57 -5.24 2.22
CA SER A 381 12.95 -5.39 1.78
C SER A 381 13.80 -4.16 2.11
N PHE A 382 15.12 -4.33 2.08
CA PHE A 382 16.05 -3.23 2.34
C PHE A 382 15.87 -2.01 1.40
N PRO A 383 15.72 -2.17 0.06
CA PRO A 383 15.46 -1.05 -0.84
C PRO A 383 14.27 -0.18 -0.40
N VAL A 384 13.17 -0.82 0.00
CA VAL A 384 11.95 -0.13 0.47
C VAL A 384 12.25 0.61 1.77
N ARG A 385 12.83 -0.07 2.76
CA ARG A 385 13.18 0.55 4.05
C ARG A 385 14.07 1.77 3.86
N LYS A 386 15.11 1.63 3.04
CA LYS A 386 16.05 2.71 2.72
C LYS A 386 15.33 3.93 2.13
N ARG A 387 14.37 3.72 1.22
CA ARG A 387 13.64 4.81 0.57
C ARG A 387 12.68 5.49 1.55
N ILE A 388 11.96 4.73 2.38
CA ILE A 388 11.10 5.27 3.45
C ILE A 388 11.93 6.09 4.45
N VAL A 389 13.01 5.51 4.99
CA VAL A 389 13.87 6.18 5.99
C VAL A 389 14.52 7.45 5.45
N ARG A 390 14.91 7.49 4.17
CA ARG A 390 15.45 8.71 3.55
C ARG A 390 14.46 9.88 3.57
N VAL A 391 13.17 9.60 3.46
CA VAL A 391 12.11 10.63 3.49
C VAL A 391 11.73 10.97 4.94
N THR A 392 11.66 9.95 5.81
CA THR A 392 11.22 10.09 7.20
C THR A 392 12.22 9.46 8.18
N PRO A 393 13.44 10.01 8.34
CA PRO A 393 14.50 9.40 9.17
C PRO A 393 14.16 9.35 10.65
N LYS A 394 13.32 10.28 11.12
CA LYS A 394 12.82 10.35 12.49
C LYS A 394 12.08 9.08 12.95
N LEU A 395 11.53 8.27 12.04
CA LEU A 395 10.85 7.03 12.39
C LEU A 395 11.79 6.03 13.07
N LEU A 396 13.09 6.02 12.73
CA LEU A 396 14.07 5.11 13.35
C LEU A 396 14.42 5.49 14.79
N LEU A 397 14.01 6.66 15.29
CA LEU A 397 14.28 7.09 16.65
C LEU A 397 13.27 6.50 17.66
N GLU A 398 12.18 5.94 17.16
CA GLU A 398 11.12 5.31 17.94
C GLU A 398 11.49 3.88 18.39
N ASP A 399 10.81 3.38 19.42
CA ASP A 399 11.17 2.10 20.07
C ASP A 399 11.06 0.87 19.16
N TRP A 400 10.18 0.87 18.16
CA TRP A 400 10.02 -0.24 17.21
C TRP A 400 11.30 -0.56 16.44
N ALA A 401 12.22 0.41 16.29
CA ALA A 401 13.48 0.18 15.58
C ALA A 401 14.34 -0.89 16.26
N LEU A 402 14.15 -1.12 17.57
CA LEU A 402 14.84 -2.17 18.31
C LEU A 402 14.36 -3.59 17.94
N ASP A 403 13.20 -3.73 17.31
CA ASP A 403 12.69 -5.01 16.80
C ASP A 403 13.37 -5.43 15.49
N LEU A 404 14.15 -4.53 14.86
CA LEU A 404 14.93 -4.82 13.67
C LEU A 404 16.20 -5.61 14.00
N GLU A 405 16.57 -6.51 13.11
CA GLU A 405 17.86 -7.22 13.20
C GLU A 405 19.05 -6.24 13.04
N SER A 406 20.15 -6.52 13.74
CA SER A 406 21.37 -5.71 13.70
C SER A 406 21.89 -5.37 12.29
N PRO A 407 21.87 -6.30 11.29
CA PRO A 407 22.27 -5.97 9.94
C PRO A 407 21.39 -4.90 9.29
N ALA A 408 20.06 -4.98 9.48
CA ALA A 408 19.14 -3.98 8.96
C ALA A 408 19.37 -2.61 9.61
N LEU A 409 19.57 -2.58 10.94
CA LEU A 409 19.92 -1.35 11.64
C LEU A 409 21.23 -0.74 11.14
N ALA A 410 22.25 -1.57 10.90
CA ALA A 410 23.55 -1.12 10.39
C ALA A 410 23.44 -0.49 9.00
N GLU A 411 22.53 -0.97 8.14
CA GLU A 411 22.33 -0.38 6.82
C GLU A 411 21.46 0.89 6.83
N LEU A 412 20.59 1.04 7.84
CA LEU A 412 19.66 2.16 7.95
C LEU A 412 20.20 3.34 8.77
N LEU A 413 21.04 3.10 9.79
CA LEU A 413 21.67 4.15 10.60
C LEU A 413 22.36 5.26 9.78
N PRO A 414 23.11 4.96 8.70
CA PRO A 414 23.74 5.97 7.84
C PRO A 414 22.78 6.97 7.19
N LEU A 415 21.48 6.66 7.17
CA LEU A 415 20.46 7.49 6.53
C LEU A 415 19.91 8.56 7.49
N ILE A 416 20.23 8.47 8.79
CA ILE A 416 19.82 9.45 9.78
C ILE A 416 20.78 10.65 9.73
N PRO A 417 20.29 11.90 9.58
CA PRO A 417 21.15 13.08 9.62
C PRO A 417 21.82 13.27 11.00
N ASP A 418 23.10 13.68 11.01
CA ASP A 418 23.92 13.87 12.21
C ASP A 418 23.33 14.82 13.26
N GLU A 419 22.60 15.84 12.82
CA GLU A 419 22.02 16.88 13.68
C GLU A 419 20.60 16.52 14.18
N LEU A 420 20.06 15.36 13.80
CA LEU A 420 18.70 14.98 14.19
C LEU A 420 18.62 14.72 15.69
N ALA A 421 17.78 15.48 16.39
CA ALA A 421 17.57 15.30 17.83
C ALA A 421 17.01 13.90 18.14
N GLY A 422 17.55 13.22 19.16
CA GLY A 422 17.14 11.88 19.58
C GLY A 422 18.04 10.74 19.11
N VAL A 423 19.03 11.00 18.24
CA VAL A 423 20.04 10.00 17.83
C VAL A 423 20.81 9.45 19.02
N ASP A 424 21.07 10.29 20.02
CA ASP A 424 21.73 9.92 21.26
C ASP A 424 20.92 8.89 22.06
N ALA A 425 19.61 9.07 22.18
CA ALA A 425 18.71 8.14 22.83
C ALA A 425 18.63 6.80 22.07
N LEU A 426 18.57 6.84 20.73
CA LEU A 426 18.63 5.63 19.90
C LEU A 426 19.95 4.88 20.13
N LEU A 427 21.09 5.55 20.00
CA LEU A 427 22.41 4.94 20.18
C LEU A 427 22.57 4.34 21.57
N ALA A 428 22.09 5.02 22.62
CA ALA A 428 22.09 4.50 23.99
C ALA A 428 21.34 3.17 24.09
N LYS A 429 20.16 3.07 23.45
CA LYS A 429 19.38 1.84 23.38
C LYS A 429 20.11 0.74 22.61
N LEU A 430 20.91 1.05 21.59
CA LEU A 430 21.63 0.04 20.80
C LEU A 430 22.87 -0.57 21.51
N LEU A 431 23.39 0.06 22.58
CA LEU A 431 24.64 -0.36 23.24
C LEU A 431 24.60 -1.78 23.84
N HIS A 432 23.42 -2.34 24.10
CA HIS A 432 23.29 -3.70 24.61
C HIS A 432 23.43 -4.77 23.52
N LEU A 433 23.30 -4.40 22.24
CA LEU A 433 23.42 -5.32 21.11
C LEU A 433 24.91 -5.62 20.84
N ASN A 434 25.29 -6.90 20.88
CA ASN A 434 26.68 -7.31 20.68
C ASN A 434 27.01 -7.56 19.20
N ASP A 435 26.91 -6.53 18.36
CA ASP A 435 27.18 -6.61 16.92
C ASP A 435 28.32 -5.67 16.49
N HIS A 436 29.40 -6.24 15.94
CA HIS A 436 30.58 -5.49 15.53
C HIS A 436 30.37 -4.64 14.27
N ALA A 437 29.48 -5.05 13.36
CA ALA A 437 29.19 -4.30 12.15
C ALA A 437 28.33 -3.08 12.47
N LEU A 438 27.30 -3.26 13.30
CA LEU A 438 26.48 -2.17 13.82
C LEU A 438 27.33 -1.14 14.57
N ALA A 439 28.16 -1.61 15.51
CA ALA A 439 29.06 -0.73 16.25
C ALA A 439 30.03 0.01 15.31
N LYS A 440 30.57 -0.67 14.29
CA LYS A 440 31.44 -0.03 13.28
C LYS A 440 30.70 1.12 12.57
N VAL A 441 29.49 0.87 12.08
CA VAL A 441 28.71 1.88 11.33
C VAL A 441 28.35 3.07 12.22
N ALA A 442 27.92 2.82 13.46
CA ALA A 442 27.59 3.87 14.41
C ALA A 442 28.80 4.79 14.70
N PHE A 443 30.01 4.22 14.83
CA PHE A 443 31.23 5.02 14.96
C PHE A 443 31.67 5.72 13.66
N GLU A 444 31.31 5.20 12.49
CA GLU A 444 31.61 5.86 11.21
C GLU A 444 30.74 7.10 10.98
N HIS A 445 29.47 7.06 11.40
CA HIS A 445 28.51 8.15 11.17
C HIS A 445 28.34 9.06 12.39
N PHE A 446 28.34 8.50 13.61
CA PHE A 446 28.11 9.24 14.86
C PHE A 446 29.23 9.02 15.90
N PRO A 447 30.52 9.29 15.57
CA PRO A 447 31.65 8.92 16.43
C PRO A 447 31.58 9.54 17.83
N ALA A 448 31.32 10.85 17.92
CA ALA A 448 31.32 11.56 19.19
C ALA A 448 30.10 11.19 20.06
N VAL A 449 28.91 11.09 19.45
CA VAL A 449 27.68 10.73 20.17
C VAL A 449 27.76 9.28 20.66
N THR A 450 28.23 8.35 19.82
CA THR A 450 28.41 6.95 20.19
C THR A 450 29.39 6.80 21.36
N ALA A 451 30.55 7.47 21.28
CA ALA A 451 31.53 7.47 22.38
C ALA A 451 30.94 8.06 23.67
N GLY A 452 30.23 9.19 23.57
CA GLY A 452 29.57 9.83 24.70
C GLY A 452 28.54 8.93 25.39
N GLN A 453 27.71 8.22 24.61
CA GLN A 453 26.72 7.28 25.16
C GLN A 453 27.37 6.09 25.87
N ILE A 454 28.49 5.57 25.36
CA ILE A 454 29.26 4.51 26.04
C ILE A 454 29.77 5.01 27.39
N LEU A 455 30.32 6.23 27.45
CA LEU A 455 30.81 6.82 28.70
C LEU A 455 29.69 7.06 29.71
N MET A 456 28.55 7.61 29.27
CA MET A 456 27.38 7.78 30.14
C MET A 456 26.92 6.45 30.72
N ALA A 457 26.85 5.40 29.90
CA ALA A 457 26.43 4.07 30.36
C ALA A 457 27.36 3.48 31.43
N THR A 458 28.64 3.85 31.49
CA THR A 458 29.54 3.41 32.58
C THR A 458 29.26 4.05 33.94
N GLY A 459 28.64 5.23 33.97
CA GLY A 459 28.31 5.94 35.21
C GLY A 459 26.98 5.52 35.83
N VAL A 460 26.14 4.76 35.09
CA VAL A 460 24.78 4.40 35.50
C VAL A 460 24.71 2.93 35.89
N ALA A 461 24.40 2.66 37.16
CA ALA A 461 24.23 1.30 37.66
C ALA A 461 23.13 0.56 36.86
N GLY A 462 23.45 -0.63 36.36
CA GLY A 462 22.52 -1.50 35.62
C GLY A 462 22.58 -1.38 34.09
N HIS A 463 23.24 -0.38 33.53
CA HIS A 463 23.46 -0.29 32.09
C HIS A 463 24.67 -1.16 31.70
N ARG A 464 24.50 -2.04 30.72
CA ARG A 464 25.58 -2.88 30.17
C ARG A 464 25.85 -2.51 28.73
N VAL A 465 27.09 -2.14 28.46
CA VAL A 465 27.62 -1.93 27.10
C VAL A 465 28.23 -3.24 26.63
N ALA A 466 27.81 -3.74 25.47
CA ALA A 466 28.33 -4.98 24.91
C ALA A 466 29.77 -4.82 24.40
N ASP A 467 30.52 -5.94 24.36
CA ASP A 467 31.96 -5.96 24.03
C ASP A 467 32.27 -5.36 22.65
N ALA A 468 31.37 -5.53 21.69
CA ALA A 468 31.53 -4.98 20.35
C ALA A 468 31.76 -3.46 20.33
N TRP A 469 31.02 -2.73 21.16
CA TRP A 469 31.11 -1.27 21.28
C TRP A 469 32.42 -0.84 21.96
N TRP A 470 32.80 -1.52 23.05
CA TRP A 470 34.07 -1.30 23.73
C TRP A 470 35.26 -1.52 22.83
N HIS A 471 35.24 -2.63 22.09
CA HIS A 471 36.30 -2.97 21.15
C HIS A 471 36.46 -1.87 20.09
N LYS A 472 35.36 -1.32 19.57
CA LYS A 472 35.41 -0.23 18.58
C LYS A 472 35.87 1.10 19.17
N LEU A 473 35.48 1.43 20.40
CA LEU A 473 35.96 2.64 21.08
C LEU A 473 37.48 2.59 21.32
N LYS A 474 38.00 1.45 21.78
CA LYS A 474 39.45 1.24 22.02
C LYS A 474 40.30 1.42 20.75
N GLN A 475 39.75 1.13 19.58
CA GLN A 475 40.42 1.33 18.29
C GLN A 475 40.48 2.81 17.87
N ARG A 476 39.82 3.73 18.60
CA ARG A 476 39.64 5.13 18.21
C ARG A 476 39.98 6.10 19.36
N PRO A 477 41.23 6.09 19.88
CA PRO A 477 41.64 6.92 21.02
C PRO A 477 41.43 8.42 20.77
N ALA A 478 41.65 8.89 19.53
CA ALA A 478 41.47 10.30 19.16
C ALA A 478 40.03 10.82 19.37
N VAL A 479 39.01 9.96 19.27
CA VAL A 479 37.61 10.36 19.51
C VAL A 479 37.36 10.66 20.98
N MET A 480 37.95 9.88 21.90
CA MET A 480 37.81 10.08 23.34
C MET A 480 38.47 11.38 23.84
N LEU A 481 39.46 11.90 23.08
CA LEU A 481 40.15 13.15 23.38
C LEU A 481 39.42 14.40 22.84
N GLN A 482 38.22 14.26 22.28
CA GLN A 482 37.43 15.40 21.83
C GLN A 482 36.61 16.00 22.98
N SER A 483 36.57 17.32 23.07
CA SER A 483 35.84 18.05 24.13
C SER A 483 34.32 17.77 24.13
N ASN A 484 33.73 17.53 22.95
CA ASN A 484 32.33 17.16 22.79
C ASN A 484 32.00 15.73 23.24
N VAL A 485 33.01 14.86 23.44
CA VAL A 485 32.87 13.53 24.04
C VAL A 485 33.06 13.61 25.55
N LEU A 486 34.09 14.33 26.01
CA LEU A 486 34.35 14.47 27.45
C LEU A 486 33.29 15.28 28.20
N ARG A 487 32.47 16.07 27.52
CA ARG A 487 31.28 16.70 28.14
C ARG A 487 30.29 15.69 28.74
N TYR A 488 30.33 14.43 28.31
CA TYR A 488 29.49 13.35 28.85
C TYR A 488 30.06 12.74 30.14
N VAL A 489 31.27 13.15 30.55
CA VAL A 489 31.89 12.72 31.80
C VAL A 489 31.37 13.61 32.93
N ASP A 490 30.55 13.03 33.81
CA ASP A 490 29.98 13.68 34.99
C ASP A 490 30.55 13.10 36.31
N ARG A 491 31.37 12.06 36.24
CA ARG A 491 31.96 11.37 37.40
C ARG A 491 33.46 11.10 37.25
N THR A 492 34.19 11.09 38.36
CA THR A 492 35.63 10.80 38.35
C THR A 492 35.91 9.34 37.94
N SER A 493 34.99 8.41 38.19
CA SER A 493 35.07 7.02 37.73
C SER A 493 35.05 6.86 36.20
N GLN A 494 34.23 7.65 35.50
CA GLN A 494 34.23 7.70 34.04
C GLN A 494 35.52 8.32 33.51
N LEU A 495 36.01 9.39 34.14
CA LEU A 495 37.29 10.01 33.76
C LEU A 495 38.47 9.03 33.92
N TYR A 496 38.46 8.23 34.99
CA TYR A 496 39.39 7.14 35.20
C TYR A 496 39.30 6.10 34.09
N ALA A 497 38.08 5.68 33.71
CA ALA A 497 37.88 4.70 32.63
C ALA A 497 38.42 5.23 31.29
N VAL A 498 38.21 6.52 30.99
CA VAL A 498 38.79 7.17 29.80
C VAL A 498 40.32 7.11 29.84
N ALA A 499 40.94 7.49 30.96
CA ALA A 499 42.39 7.44 31.12
C ALA A 499 42.94 6.01 30.95
N GLU A 500 42.26 5.02 31.54
CA GLU A 500 42.63 3.60 31.42
C GLU A 500 42.52 3.10 29.98
N LEU A 501 41.46 3.45 29.25
CA LEU A 501 41.27 3.08 27.84
C LEU A 501 42.28 3.72 26.90
N LEU A 502 42.74 4.93 27.23
CA LEU A 502 43.78 5.65 26.49
C LEU A 502 45.20 5.19 26.83
N GLY A 503 45.36 4.29 27.80
CA GLY A 503 46.67 3.82 28.24
C GLY A 503 47.44 4.85 29.07
N TRP A 504 46.74 5.74 29.79
CA TRP A 504 47.32 6.78 30.65
C TRP A 504 48.13 7.81 29.85
N LEU A 505 49.40 8.04 30.18
CA LEU A 505 50.22 9.13 29.60
C LEU A 505 50.83 8.73 28.24
N THR A 506 49.98 8.49 27.24
CA THR A 506 50.43 8.28 25.85
C THR A 506 50.73 9.62 25.16
N SER A 507 51.42 9.57 24.01
CA SER A 507 51.76 10.77 23.23
C SER A 507 50.52 11.58 22.84
N ASP A 508 49.42 10.92 22.46
CA ASP A 508 48.16 11.59 22.07
C ASP A 508 47.50 12.30 23.27
N VAL A 509 47.55 11.69 24.45
CA VAL A 509 47.05 12.28 25.70
C VAL A 509 47.87 13.50 26.10
N ALA A 510 49.19 13.45 25.96
CA ALA A 510 50.06 14.59 26.19
C ALA A 510 49.80 15.73 25.19
N LEU A 511 49.56 15.40 23.91
CA LEU A 511 49.23 16.38 22.86
C LEU A 511 47.86 17.04 23.07
N ALA A 512 46.86 16.32 23.60
CA ALA A 512 45.55 16.88 23.91
C ALA A 512 45.62 18.02 24.97
N GLY A 513 46.65 18.00 25.80
CA GLY A 513 46.97 19.05 26.75
C GLY A 513 46.08 19.06 28.01
N PRO A 514 46.54 19.71 29.09
CA PRO A 514 45.89 19.71 30.41
C PRO A 514 44.57 20.48 30.46
N SER A 515 44.31 21.39 29.52
CA SER A 515 43.08 22.20 29.48
C SER A 515 41.81 21.35 29.37
N LEU A 516 41.87 20.27 28.59
CA LEU A 516 40.78 19.32 28.39
C LEU A 516 40.49 18.52 29.66
N TRP A 517 41.54 18.07 30.34
CA TRP A 517 41.44 17.23 31.53
C TRP A 517 41.01 18.03 32.75
N ILE A 518 41.53 19.25 32.93
CA ILE A 518 41.17 20.10 34.07
C ILE A 518 39.71 20.53 34.03
N SER A 519 39.18 20.88 32.86
CA SER A 519 37.76 21.27 32.74
C SER A 519 36.85 20.11 33.07
N THR A 520 37.19 18.91 32.58
CA THR A 520 36.41 17.70 32.81
C THR A 520 36.49 17.27 34.27
N PHE A 521 37.69 17.26 34.87
CA PHE A 521 37.89 16.91 36.27
C PHE A 521 37.15 17.85 37.23
N ARG A 522 37.16 19.17 36.97
CA ARG A 522 36.48 20.16 37.82
C ARG A 522 34.96 20.04 37.79
N ASN A 523 34.40 19.58 36.68
CA ASN A 523 32.95 19.42 36.52
C ASN A 523 32.45 18.05 36.98
N ALA A 524 33.34 17.07 37.14
CA ALA A 524 32.99 15.72 37.54
C ALA A 524 32.75 15.60 39.05
N SER A 525 31.71 14.87 39.42
CA SER A 525 31.44 14.48 40.81
C SER A 525 32.40 13.38 41.25
N ASN A 526 32.98 13.52 42.44
CA ASN A 526 33.93 12.54 42.95
C ASN A 526 33.21 11.29 43.48
N ASP A 527 33.41 10.15 42.83
CA ASP A 527 32.85 8.84 43.21
C ASP A 527 33.89 7.71 43.22
N LEU A 528 35.17 8.04 43.00
CA LEU A 528 36.26 7.07 42.99
C LEU A 528 36.66 6.65 44.41
N PRO A 529 36.88 5.34 44.63
CA PRO A 529 37.61 4.86 45.81
C PRO A 529 39.02 5.47 45.87
N GLU A 530 39.53 5.57 47.10
CA GLU A 530 40.80 6.23 47.45
C GLU A 530 41.97 5.82 46.56
N GLU A 531 42.18 4.52 46.36
CA GLU A 531 43.28 3.97 45.55
C GLU A 531 43.23 4.41 44.08
N LYS A 532 42.03 4.40 43.48
CA LYS A 532 41.83 4.83 42.09
C LYS A 532 41.91 6.34 41.94
N SER A 533 41.46 7.07 42.97
CA SER A 533 41.59 8.53 43.04
C SER A 533 43.06 8.95 43.04
N ASP A 534 43.90 8.31 43.86
CA ASP A 534 45.34 8.58 43.91
C ASP A 534 46.00 8.37 42.53
N ARG A 535 45.65 7.29 41.82
CA ARG A 535 46.15 7.02 40.47
C ARG A 535 45.70 8.07 39.45
N LEU A 536 44.41 8.44 39.46
CA LEU A 536 43.89 9.49 38.58
C LEU A 536 44.57 10.83 38.85
N ASN A 537 44.76 11.20 40.12
CA ASN A 537 45.42 12.45 40.50
C ASN A 537 46.87 12.49 40.01
N CYS A 538 47.61 11.40 40.18
CA CYS A 538 48.98 11.28 39.68
C CYS A 538 49.05 11.38 38.15
N PHE A 539 48.10 10.77 37.44
CA PHE A 539 47.95 10.91 36.00
C PHE A 539 47.66 12.36 35.57
N LEU A 540 46.76 13.06 36.26
CA LEU A 540 46.45 14.46 35.94
C LEU A 540 47.66 15.38 36.18
N ILE A 541 48.47 15.13 37.22
CA ILE A 541 49.77 15.81 37.38
C ILE A 541 50.70 15.46 36.21
N ALA A 542 50.77 14.20 35.80
CA ALA A 542 51.60 13.80 34.67
C ALA A 542 51.27 14.56 33.38
N VAL A 543 49.96 14.72 33.10
CA VAL A 543 49.47 15.54 31.99
C VAL A 543 49.81 17.03 32.20
N ALA A 544 49.71 17.54 33.42
CA ALA A 544 50.08 18.92 33.72
C ALA A 544 51.57 19.21 33.45
N LEU A 545 52.45 18.27 33.78
CA LEU A 545 53.90 18.43 33.61
C LEU A 545 54.39 18.16 32.18
N SER A 546 53.53 17.63 31.30
CA SER A 546 53.87 17.37 29.90
C SER A 546 53.58 18.56 28.96
N SER A 547 52.75 19.52 29.39
CA SER A 547 52.40 20.74 28.63
C SER A 547 52.85 22.03 29.33
N GLY A 548 53.13 23.08 28.55
CA GLY A 548 53.53 24.39 29.04
C GLY A 548 52.44 25.45 29.12
N ASP A 549 51.18 25.11 28.83
CA ASP A 549 50.08 26.06 28.96
C ASP A 549 49.71 26.34 30.44
N SER A 550 48.91 27.39 30.67
CA SER A 550 48.49 27.80 32.02
C SER A 550 47.49 26.84 32.69
N SER A 551 46.83 25.97 31.93
CA SER A 551 45.92 24.97 32.49
C SER A 551 46.68 23.87 33.24
N GLY A 552 47.93 23.59 32.86
CA GLY A 552 48.82 22.73 33.63
C GLY A 552 49.06 23.24 35.05
N ALA A 553 49.34 24.53 35.23
CA ALA A 553 49.50 25.15 36.55
C ALA A 553 48.24 24.96 37.42
N GLY A 554 47.04 25.13 36.85
CA GLY A 554 45.77 24.94 37.57
C GLY A 554 45.53 23.51 38.05
N LEU A 555 46.00 22.48 37.33
CA LEU A 555 45.95 21.09 37.80
C LEU A 555 46.90 20.88 38.98
N VAL A 556 48.12 21.43 38.90
CA VAL A 556 49.09 21.35 40.00
C VAL A 556 48.57 22.06 41.24
N GLU A 557 47.98 23.25 41.11
CA GLU A 557 47.34 23.96 42.23
C GLU A 557 46.25 23.12 42.90
N THR A 558 45.48 22.35 42.12
CA THR A 558 44.36 21.56 42.64
C THR A 558 44.83 20.29 43.34
N LEU A 559 45.90 19.65 42.84
CA LEU A 559 46.27 18.28 43.21
C LEU A 559 47.59 18.15 44.00
N PHE A 560 48.43 19.20 44.03
CA PHE A 560 49.75 19.13 44.66
C PHE A 560 49.68 18.69 46.12
N ASP A 561 48.90 19.40 46.96
CA ASP A 561 48.84 19.12 48.39
C ASP A 561 48.25 17.72 48.66
N VAL A 562 47.28 17.28 47.85
CA VAL A 562 46.66 15.95 47.95
C VAL A 562 47.72 14.85 47.74
N ILE A 563 48.49 14.94 46.67
CA ILE A 563 49.52 13.93 46.35
C ILE A 563 50.72 14.04 47.29
N HIS A 564 51.13 15.27 47.65
CA HIS A 564 52.26 15.51 48.54
C HIS A 564 52.02 14.95 49.95
N ASP A 565 50.81 15.13 50.51
CA ASP A 565 50.43 14.57 51.80
C ASP A 565 50.44 13.03 51.78
N ARG A 566 49.93 12.41 50.70
CA ARG A 566 50.00 10.95 50.48
C ARG A 566 51.43 10.43 50.44
N LEU A 567 52.31 11.13 49.72
CA LEU A 567 53.73 10.78 49.61
C LEU A 567 54.45 10.90 50.95
N LEU A 568 54.17 11.94 51.75
CA LEU A 568 54.76 12.09 53.08
C LEU A 568 54.32 10.99 54.06
N LYS A 569 53.11 10.46 53.89
CA LYS A 569 52.56 9.36 54.70
C LYS A 569 52.91 7.98 54.16
N SER A 570 53.60 7.88 53.02
CA SER A 570 53.86 6.63 52.31
C SER A 570 52.59 5.83 51.99
N GLN A 571 51.49 6.52 51.65
CA GLN A 571 50.16 5.94 51.43
C GLN A 571 49.76 5.84 49.96
N LEU A 572 50.61 6.31 49.04
CA LEU A 572 50.32 6.25 47.62
C LEU A 572 50.38 4.79 47.11
N SER A 573 49.39 4.37 46.32
CA SER A 573 49.37 3.03 45.72
C SER A 573 50.52 2.83 44.72
N ASP A 574 50.94 1.57 44.53
CA ASP A 574 52.03 1.24 43.60
C ASP A 574 51.70 1.69 42.16
N THR A 575 50.46 1.48 41.71
CA THR A 575 50.03 1.91 40.36
C THR A 575 50.02 3.43 40.17
N ALA A 576 49.77 4.21 41.23
CA ALA A 576 49.87 5.67 41.20
C ALA A 576 51.33 6.13 41.22
N ARG A 577 52.18 5.42 41.96
CA ARG A 577 53.63 5.64 42.05
C ARG A 577 54.30 5.43 40.69
N ASP A 578 53.97 4.35 39.98
CA ASP A 578 54.50 4.02 38.65
C ASP A 578 54.30 5.17 37.64
N ILE A 579 53.12 5.81 37.68
CA ILE A 579 52.82 6.98 36.81
C ILE A 579 53.74 8.15 37.13
N LEU A 580 54.02 8.40 38.42
CA LEU A 580 54.90 9.48 38.84
C LEU A 580 56.37 9.19 38.53
N GLU A 581 56.83 7.96 38.71
CA GLU A 581 58.26 7.61 38.62
C GLU A 581 58.91 8.07 37.31
N GLY A 582 58.20 7.99 36.18
CA GLY A 582 58.67 8.46 34.87
C GLY A 582 58.90 9.98 34.78
N LEU A 583 58.34 10.76 35.71
CA LEU A 583 58.43 12.22 35.76
C LEU A 583 59.44 12.71 36.81
N LEU A 584 59.79 11.85 37.76
CA LEU A 584 60.59 12.22 38.92
C LEU A 584 62.07 12.32 38.55
N PRO A 585 62.73 13.46 38.83
CA PRO A 585 64.13 13.64 38.50
C PRO A 585 65.02 12.66 39.26
N ASP A 586 66.13 12.26 38.63
CA ASP A 586 67.22 11.56 39.31
C ASP A 586 67.96 12.56 40.23
N VAL A 587 68.12 12.17 41.49
CA VAL A 587 68.77 12.95 42.56
C VAL A 587 69.96 12.19 43.16
N GLY A 588 70.43 11.15 42.46
CA GLY A 588 71.51 10.29 42.91
C GLY A 588 71.09 9.30 44.00
N TRP A 589 71.94 8.28 44.19
CA TRP A 589 71.65 7.12 45.04
C TRP A 589 71.22 7.47 46.48
N PHE A 590 71.86 8.45 47.11
CA PHE A 590 71.63 8.78 48.51
C PHE A 590 70.28 9.46 48.81
N ARG A 591 69.67 10.11 47.81
CA ARG A 591 68.36 10.79 47.94
C ARG A 591 67.26 10.16 47.07
N GLY A 592 67.61 9.17 46.25
CA GLY A 592 66.69 8.54 45.28
C GLY A 592 65.46 7.88 45.92
N TRP A 593 65.57 7.47 47.19
CA TRP A 593 64.48 6.87 47.97
C TRP A 593 63.41 7.88 48.42
N ASP A 594 63.74 9.18 48.52
CA ASP A 594 62.80 10.23 48.95
C ASP A 594 61.94 10.71 47.77
N ILE A 595 60.86 9.98 47.51
CA ILE A 595 59.91 10.28 46.43
C ILE A 595 59.21 11.63 46.65
N ALA A 596 58.92 11.99 47.91
CA ALA A 596 58.27 13.26 48.20
C ALA A 596 59.18 14.44 47.81
N LEU A 597 60.49 14.33 48.06
CA LEU A 597 61.49 15.32 47.59
C LEU A 597 61.56 15.37 46.07
N ARG A 598 61.69 14.21 45.41
CA ARG A 598 61.74 14.14 43.94
C ARG A 598 60.49 14.74 43.31
N PHE A 599 59.31 14.52 43.91
CA PHE A 599 58.05 15.12 43.47
C PHE A 599 58.10 16.65 43.54
N ARG A 600 58.51 17.22 44.68
CA ARG A 600 58.67 18.68 44.82
C ARG A 600 59.65 19.27 43.80
N LEU A 601 60.78 18.58 43.57
CA LEU A 601 61.76 18.99 42.55
C LEU A 601 61.18 18.92 41.13
N ALA A 602 60.36 17.91 40.80
CA ALA A 602 59.68 17.81 39.51
C ALA A 602 58.74 19.01 39.30
N ILE A 603 57.95 19.36 40.32
CA ILE A 603 57.04 20.51 40.28
C ILE A 603 57.82 21.83 40.14
N ALA A 604 58.87 22.04 40.95
CA ALA A 604 59.73 23.22 40.85
C ALA A 604 60.35 23.37 39.45
N LYS A 605 60.87 22.26 38.88
CA LYS A 605 61.39 22.22 37.51
C LYS A 605 60.33 22.59 36.48
N ALA A 606 59.10 22.11 36.62
CA ALA A 606 58.02 22.44 35.70
C ALA A 606 57.62 23.92 35.76
N TYR A 607 57.49 24.49 36.97
CA TYR A 607 57.20 25.92 37.14
C TYR A 607 58.26 26.80 36.47
N VAL A 608 59.54 26.49 36.67
CA VAL A 608 60.65 27.20 36.02
C VAL A 608 60.62 26.99 34.50
N ARG A 609 60.49 25.74 34.05
CA ARG A 609 60.52 25.36 32.63
C ARG A 609 59.41 26.06 31.84
N PHE A 610 58.19 26.06 32.35
CA PHE A 610 57.02 26.60 31.68
C PHE A 610 56.73 28.06 32.05
N ARG A 611 57.56 28.66 32.93
CA ARG A 611 57.42 30.04 33.42
C ARG A 611 56.03 30.32 34.01
N TRP A 612 55.48 29.36 34.73
CA TRP A 612 54.24 29.55 35.48
C TRP A 612 54.44 30.56 36.63
N SER A 613 53.36 31.16 37.12
CA SER A 613 53.41 32.27 38.09
C SER A 613 54.08 31.88 39.43
N PRO A 614 55.01 32.68 39.97
CA PRO A 614 55.54 32.48 41.32
C PRO A 614 54.47 32.56 42.42
N GLN A 615 53.43 33.39 42.23
CA GLN A 615 52.31 33.49 43.17
C GLN A 615 51.46 32.22 43.21
N SER A 616 51.36 31.52 42.08
CA SER A 616 50.74 30.20 41.99
C SER A 616 51.55 29.15 42.75
N TYR A 617 52.88 29.16 42.56
CA TYR A 617 53.81 28.27 43.27
C TYR A 617 53.75 28.43 44.79
N ALA A 618 53.71 29.66 45.29
CA ALA A 618 53.63 29.98 46.72
C ALA A 618 52.36 29.41 47.39
N LYS A 619 51.27 29.26 46.62
CA LYS A 619 49.98 28.78 47.11
C LYS A 619 49.82 27.27 47.04
N LEU A 620 50.79 26.54 46.50
CA LEU A 620 50.68 25.09 46.32
C LEU A 620 50.50 24.34 47.63
N SER A 621 51.07 24.84 48.74
CA SER A 621 50.88 24.22 50.05
C SER A 621 50.23 25.12 51.10
N ALA A 622 49.14 24.61 51.69
CA ALA A 622 48.45 25.27 52.79
C ALA A 622 49.28 25.28 54.09
N THR A 623 50.16 24.31 54.28
CA THR A 623 50.94 24.18 55.53
C THR A 623 52.26 24.94 55.47
N ARG A 624 52.66 25.54 56.60
CA ARG A 624 53.97 26.20 56.72
C ARG A 624 55.12 25.24 56.42
N LYS A 625 55.02 24.00 56.91
CA LYS A 625 56.03 22.95 56.67
C LYS A 625 56.15 22.59 55.19
N GLY A 626 55.02 22.43 54.49
CA GLY A 626 55.00 22.15 53.05
C GLY A 626 55.58 23.31 52.22
N ARG A 627 55.28 24.56 52.60
CA ARG A 627 55.88 25.76 51.99
C ARG A 627 57.41 25.80 52.13
N ILE A 628 57.95 25.57 53.33
CA ILE A 628 59.41 25.50 53.53
C ILE A 628 60.02 24.43 52.61
N MET A 629 59.41 23.23 52.56
CA MET A 629 59.88 22.14 51.70
C MET A 629 59.82 22.47 50.19
N LEU A 630 58.87 23.31 49.75
CA LEU A 630 58.78 23.82 48.38
C LEU A 630 59.86 24.86 48.09
N ALA A 631 60.12 25.79 49.02
CA ALA A 631 61.19 26.77 48.90
C ALA A 631 62.56 26.08 48.77
N ASP A 632 62.83 25.08 49.62
CA ASP A 632 64.05 24.26 49.55
C ASP A 632 64.19 23.57 48.18
N ALA A 633 63.11 22.96 47.69
CA ALA A 633 63.12 22.29 46.39
C ALA A 633 63.31 23.28 45.21
N ALA A 634 62.78 24.49 45.32
CA ALA A 634 62.97 25.53 44.31
C ALA A 634 64.42 26.05 44.28
N LEU A 635 65.09 26.19 45.43
CA LEU A 635 66.51 26.57 45.51
C LEU A 635 67.44 25.53 44.87
N ASP A 636 67.06 24.25 44.96
CA ASP A 636 67.78 23.12 44.34
C ASP A 636 67.58 23.03 42.81
N VAL A 637 66.73 23.87 42.21
CA VAL A 637 66.45 23.90 40.76
C VAL A 637 67.08 25.14 40.12
N PRO A 638 67.88 24.99 39.04
CA PRO A 638 68.40 26.13 38.29
C PRO A 638 67.28 27.05 37.80
N GLY A 639 67.32 28.33 38.19
CA GLY A 639 66.28 29.32 37.89
C GLY A 639 65.12 29.40 38.91
N GLY A 640 65.15 28.59 39.97
CA GLY A 640 64.08 28.50 40.97
C GLY A 640 64.10 29.57 42.08
N LYS A 641 65.13 30.44 42.14
CA LYS A 641 65.28 31.46 43.20
C LYS A 641 64.05 32.36 43.38
N LEU A 642 63.45 32.83 42.28
CA LEU A 642 62.23 33.66 42.30
C LEU A 642 61.02 32.92 42.90
N TYR A 643 60.97 31.59 42.74
CA TYR A 643 59.90 30.76 43.29
C TYR A 643 60.12 30.48 44.77
N ALA A 644 61.37 30.29 45.21
CA ALA A 644 61.71 30.16 46.63
C ALA A 644 61.36 31.45 47.40
N GLU A 645 61.78 32.61 46.89
CA GLU A 645 61.48 33.92 47.50
C GLU A 645 59.98 34.20 47.58
N ALA A 646 59.19 33.75 46.61
CA ALA A 646 57.73 33.94 46.61
C ALA A 646 57.00 33.12 47.69
N VAL A 647 57.60 32.03 48.18
CA VAL A 647 57.03 31.14 49.20
C VAL A 647 57.34 31.62 50.63
N ASP A 648 58.43 32.40 50.79
CA ASP A 648 58.87 32.98 52.06
C ASP A 648 58.10 34.26 52.46
N ILE A 649 57.21 34.75 51.58
CA ILE A 649 56.23 35.84 51.82
C ILE A 649 54.91 35.21 52.30
#